data_AF-A0A5C5VS08-F1
#
_entry.id   AF-A0A5C5VS08-F1
#
_cell.length_a   1.000
_cell.length_b   1.000
_cell.length_c   1.000
_cell.angle_alpha   90.00
_cell.angle_beta   90.00
_cell.angle_gamma   90.00
#
_symmetry.space_group_name_H-M   'P 1'
#
loop_
_entity.id
_entity.type
_entity.pdbx_description
1 polymer ?
#
loop_
_entity_poly.entity_id
_entity_poly.type
_entity_poly.pdbx_seq_one_letter_code
_entity_poly.pdbx_strand_id
1 'polypeptide(L)'
;MSLLFADRHLVQRVPFRFLSLLFVFSSHLQIASAQLPQTRLNSLSPSGGTIGQEFEVRVASGTDLEEIDTLIFSDLRIQTRQKMTGEMGRESPVPNTFIVTIPEDIPAGTVEARVGGLWGFSNPRRFAIDFDPTVLEKEGNNAPEAAATIPMNCVVDGRLDGANDVDWFRFQGSALQRVILSCATASIDSQTEPVLAVYDATGRHRLKWKQASGSGDCTFAFDVPADGEYLLRLHDITFRNGPNFYYRLHIHDGPQIEFALPPYLTAGSTAPVQIFGYNLSGSQLTDQMVDGSRLESVTVDVSAPEHALQLSVENRIAPLASGTDGFTYRFTSNDRVSNPITFGLTPLPATLETEPNQEGTSAQLVNAPVVIGGQFSAPGDSDAFRFSAKAGDVWYLEAISERLQTLGDPLLIVNRITSNPDGTESVQRITAQDDTGTNLLANTFETQSDDPVFRLEVGEDGLYEAVVRDRYWETRGNPRLRYALSIRKQYPDVRVIAVPDAPTAGQTWPVSLRKGDQFPVSLLLFRSDGFNDPVEVFATNLPEGLSCRDVTIGQGQTSGTIVIEANENTASGLHPLTLSYRTTIDDPNLWKVLESARTAHQESAKLVAESQAKLDALNAQLSATNQQLTEAEAANAEQPQAESPSEQIAKLRSEVDSLTQQLSAATQELEAAKATLASNAERVAEAEAAFHSARRNIEAPVRVGTIVWSSAANVPAISRLTSALNVSVMDEPAPFQLTTDVHRITVNQSRQVLLPIHLAKRMSFDEKVTLTPQGLPKSANIDFPNAEIPKGADSATMRIFVKENTPPGHYVAWLKSQGQVSYRRNPQKADRLKQAFEQATAAAQAAKQRESEAAAAKEQSVATLEAAKKTLADLTSSQQSIAAALQEQTATHQQKSLSTNQAQLTAAEDEVALRKAQGELLKLEAEIQEQTPESKQKINELRERVAAADAKFRASLAESQKATEELGAITEQLNQTRAQSKTIDNSIQKATADLKAAETALQVADKNLSEATAAAASSEKTRKDAEKRSADAEKASKAANINFTPPSTPIVIEVLTGPVKLSAKANNGGKLKPGESLEIPVTVTRRNGFAGPLTLTIFPTTDQSPLACDPVEIPADQTTATLTVRATESASAGKVSNVVVRATMEFSGTAEVDEPVEIEIVN
;
A
#
# COMPACT_ATOMS: atom_id res chain seq x y z
N MET A 1 44.81 35.43 -11.62
CA MET A 1 45.37 36.81 -11.50
C MET A 1 44.19 37.76 -11.29
N SER A 2 44.38 38.83 -10.51
CA SER A 2 43.31 39.50 -9.72
C SER A 2 42.37 40.47 -10.46
N LEU A 3 41.11 40.54 -9.98
CA LEU A 3 40.23 41.71 -9.70
C LEU A 3 40.23 43.00 -10.59
N LEU A 4 39.18 43.85 -10.70
CA LEU A 4 37.69 43.82 -10.58
C LEU A 4 37.15 45.27 -10.87
N PHE A 5 35.81 45.45 -11.03
CA PHE A 5 35.03 46.72 -11.13
C PHE A 5 35.05 47.47 -12.50
N ALA A 6 33.95 47.89 -13.17
CA ALA A 6 32.68 48.60 -12.83
C ALA A 6 32.82 50.15 -12.81
N ASP A 7 31.85 51.02 -13.14
CA ASP A 7 30.38 50.88 -13.37
C ASP A 7 29.76 52.09 -14.18
N ARG A 8 28.50 51.95 -14.66
CA ARG A 8 27.45 52.98 -15.04
C ARG A 8 27.76 54.18 -15.98
N HIS A 9 26.90 54.51 -16.96
CA HIS A 9 25.57 55.17 -16.84
C HIS A 9 24.88 55.27 -18.24
N LEU A 10 23.61 55.69 -18.49
CA LEU A 10 22.29 55.63 -17.81
C LEU A 10 21.23 56.43 -18.63
N VAL A 11 20.07 55.88 -19.03
CA VAL A 11 18.94 56.66 -19.63
C VAL A 11 17.57 56.35 -18.99
N GLN A 12 17.09 57.35 -18.25
CA GLN A 12 15.75 57.81 -17.82
C GLN A 12 14.47 56.92 -17.82
N ARG A 13 13.66 57.18 -16.77
CA ARG A 13 12.27 56.75 -16.52
C ARG A 13 11.32 57.96 -16.57
N VAL A 14 10.03 57.74 -16.84
CA VAL A 14 8.89 58.54 -16.30
C VAL A 14 7.75 57.58 -15.89
N PRO A 15 6.96 57.81 -14.81
CA PRO A 15 6.13 56.76 -14.18
C PRO A 15 4.60 57.01 -14.24
N PHE A 16 3.80 55.98 -13.93
CA PHE A 16 2.46 56.15 -13.33
C PHE A 16 2.11 54.97 -12.39
N ARG A 17 1.31 55.23 -11.34
CA ARG A 17 0.86 54.23 -10.34
C ARG A 17 -0.67 54.06 -10.40
N PHE A 18 -1.15 52.96 -9.83
CA PHE A 18 -2.55 52.58 -9.54
C PHE A 18 -3.47 52.23 -10.73
N LEU A 19 -3.70 50.93 -10.94
CA LEU A 19 -4.98 50.31 -10.59
C LEU A 19 -4.80 48.81 -10.26
N SER A 20 -5.65 48.28 -9.39
CA SER A 20 -5.58 46.90 -8.86
C SER A 20 -6.67 46.00 -9.45
N LEU A 21 -6.52 44.68 -9.28
CA LEU A 21 -7.49 43.61 -9.60
C LEU A 21 -7.91 43.46 -11.08
N LEU A 22 -7.28 42.51 -11.78
CA LEU A 22 -7.95 41.42 -12.53
C LEU A 22 -6.92 40.50 -13.19
N PHE A 23 -6.16 39.75 -12.39
CA PHE A 23 -5.49 38.55 -12.90
C PHE A 23 -6.51 37.41 -12.92
N VAL A 24 -7.00 37.09 -14.11
CA VAL A 24 -7.78 35.88 -14.35
C VAL A 24 -6.88 34.70 -14.03
N PHE A 25 -7.26 33.91 -13.03
CA PHE A 25 -6.71 32.57 -12.82
C PHE A 25 -7.08 31.73 -14.05
N SER A 26 -6.17 31.67 -15.03
CA SER A 26 -6.14 30.58 -16.01
C SER A 26 -5.71 29.32 -15.27
N SER A 27 -6.59 28.80 -14.43
CA SER A 27 -6.45 27.47 -13.86
C SER A 27 -6.50 26.48 -15.03
N HIS A 28 -5.32 25.96 -15.39
CA HIS A 28 -5.25 24.66 -16.02
C HIS A 28 -5.88 23.66 -15.05
N LEU A 29 -7.17 23.40 -15.22
CA LEU A 29 -7.76 22.15 -14.76
C LEU A 29 -7.01 21.04 -15.50
N GLN A 30 -5.93 20.55 -14.90
CA GLN A 30 -5.65 19.13 -14.98
C GLN A 30 -6.92 18.45 -14.52
N ILE A 31 -7.66 17.86 -15.47
CA ILE A 31 -8.73 16.93 -15.14
C ILE A 31 -8.01 15.75 -14.50
N ALA A 32 -7.96 15.76 -13.17
CA ALA A 32 -7.50 14.62 -12.39
C ALA A 32 -8.32 13.43 -12.87
N SER A 33 -7.66 12.43 -13.45
CA SER A 33 -8.32 11.23 -13.96
C SER A 33 -8.80 10.45 -12.74
N ALA A 34 -10.03 10.72 -12.34
CA ALA A 34 -10.64 10.10 -11.18
C ALA A 34 -10.80 8.60 -11.45
N GLN A 35 -10.05 7.81 -10.69
CA GLN A 35 -10.20 6.36 -10.56
C GLN A 35 -11.15 6.06 -9.39
N LEU A 36 -11.67 4.84 -9.33
CA LEU A 36 -12.37 4.32 -8.14
C LEU A 36 -11.50 4.50 -6.87
N PRO A 37 -12.11 4.83 -5.71
CA PRO A 37 -11.37 5.01 -4.47
C PRO A 37 -10.73 3.70 -4.01
N GLN A 38 -9.52 3.82 -3.46
CA GLN A 38 -8.76 2.77 -2.81
C GLN A 38 -7.93 3.37 -1.67
N THR A 39 -8.04 2.79 -0.47
CA THR A 39 -7.38 3.30 0.73
C THR A 39 -5.87 3.36 0.54
N ARG A 40 -5.26 4.52 0.83
CA ARG A 40 -3.82 4.77 0.67
C ARG A 40 -3.25 5.39 1.93
N LEU A 41 -2.17 4.81 2.44
CA LEU A 41 -1.51 5.21 3.68
C LEU A 41 -0.20 5.93 3.33
N ASN A 42 -0.03 7.12 3.87
CA ASN A 42 1.18 7.92 3.68
C ASN A 42 2.02 8.00 4.96
N SER A 43 1.41 8.14 6.14
CA SER A 43 2.15 8.10 7.42
C SER A 43 1.30 7.70 8.62
N LEU A 44 1.98 7.15 9.62
CA LEU A 44 1.48 6.91 10.97
C LEU A 44 2.21 7.84 11.94
N SER A 45 1.56 8.17 13.06
CA SER A 45 2.17 8.89 14.18
C SER A 45 1.79 8.20 15.50
N PRO A 46 2.76 7.75 16.32
CA PRO A 46 4.19 7.73 16.00
C PRO A 46 4.51 6.79 14.81
N SER A 47 5.69 6.95 14.22
CA SER A 47 6.18 6.17 13.07
C SER A 47 6.90 4.87 13.46
N GLY A 48 6.94 4.56 14.75
CA GLY A 48 7.52 3.36 15.34
C GLY A 48 7.25 3.31 16.84
N GLY A 49 7.70 2.26 17.53
CA GLY A 49 7.57 2.14 18.98
C GLY A 49 8.53 1.16 19.61
N THR A 50 8.58 1.18 20.95
CA THR A 50 9.51 0.37 21.73
C THR A 50 8.94 -1.02 22.04
N ILE A 51 9.82 -2.04 22.03
CA ILE A 51 9.51 -3.43 22.40
C ILE A 51 8.83 -3.50 23.78
N GLY A 52 7.85 -4.39 23.92
CA GLY A 52 7.08 -4.60 25.16
C GLY A 52 6.07 -3.50 25.52
N GLN A 53 5.88 -2.47 24.70
CA GLN A 53 4.98 -1.34 25.02
C GLN A 53 3.59 -1.44 24.37
N GLU A 54 2.61 -0.88 25.06
CA GLU A 54 1.29 -0.54 24.51
C GLU A 54 1.12 0.99 24.42
N PHE A 55 0.76 1.49 23.24
CA PHE A 55 0.62 2.93 22.97
C PHE A 55 -0.39 3.24 21.86
N GLU A 56 -0.71 4.52 21.70
CA GLU A 56 -1.65 5.01 20.69
C GLU A 56 -0.94 5.32 19.36
N VAL A 57 -1.47 4.80 18.26
CA VAL A 57 -1.01 5.09 16.89
C VAL A 57 -2.17 5.66 16.07
N ARG A 58 -1.91 6.75 15.37
CA ARG A 58 -2.88 7.46 14.53
C ARG A 58 -2.43 7.47 13.08
N VAL A 59 -3.38 7.36 12.14
CA VAL A 59 -3.14 7.66 10.72
C VAL A 59 -2.94 9.17 10.57
N ALA A 60 -1.71 9.57 10.27
CA ALA A 60 -1.29 10.95 10.21
C ALA A 60 -1.56 11.58 8.82
N SER A 61 -1.37 10.82 7.74
CA SER A 61 -1.83 11.19 6.40
C SER A 61 -2.13 9.98 5.51
N GLY A 62 -2.96 10.21 4.50
CA GLY A 62 -3.38 9.23 3.50
C GLY A 62 -4.51 9.76 2.64
N THR A 63 -5.00 8.92 1.73
CA THR A 63 -6.09 9.23 0.79
C THR A 63 -7.13 8.11 0.85
N ASP A 64 -8.41 8.44 0.63
CA ASP A 64 -9.51 7.47 0.68
C ASP A 64 -9.57 6.71 2.03
N LEU A 65 -9.48 7.47 3.13
CA LEU A 65 -9.47 6.99 4.52
C LEU A 65 -10.89 6.92 5.14
N GLU A 66 -11.91 6.51 4.38
CA GLU A 66 -13.26 6.34 4.92
C GLU A 66 -13.42 5.05 5.72
N GLU A 67 -13.97 5.19 6.94
CA GLU A 67 -14.36 4.07 7.81
C GLU A 67 -13.20 3.10 8.08
N ILE A 68 -12.01 3.68 8.33
CA ILE A 68 -10.82 2.95 8.79
C ILE A 68 -11.09 2.37 10.19
N ASP A 69 -11.07 1.04 10.27
CA ASP A 69 -11.37 0.25 11.47
C ASP A 69 -10.25 -0.73 11.85
N THR A 70 -9.29 -0.95 10.95
CA THR A 70 -8.23 -1.94 11.08
C THR A 70 -6.85 -1.32 10.85
N LEU A 71 -5.87 -1.68 11.69
CA LEU A 71 -4.44 -1.46 11.48
C LEU A 71 -3.75 -2.83 11.63
N ILE A 72 -2.94 -3.24 10.67
CA ILE A 72 -2.26 -4.54 10.67
C ILE A 72 -0.79 -4.38 10.31
N PHE A 73 0.07 -5.21 10.91
CA PHE A 73 1.50 -5.24 10.66
C PHE A 73 1.91 -6.55 9.98
N SER A 74 3.05 -6.55 9.28
CA SER A 74 3.61 -7.75 8.63
C SER A 74 4.06 -8.83 9.64
N ASP A 75 4.42 -8.44 10.86
CA ASP A 75 4.56 -9.37 11.98
C ASP A 75 3.26 -9.38 12.80
N LEU A 76 2.50 -10.47 12.67
CA LEU A 76 1.19 -10.65 13.31
C LEU A 76 1.25 -10.81 14.84
N ARG A 77 2.45 -10.86 15.45
CA ARG A 77 2.60 -10.80 16.90
C ARG A 77 2.32 -9.40 17.46
N ILE A 78 2.43 -8.35 16.65
CA ILE A 78 2.04 -6.99 17.03
C ILE A 78 0.51 -6.91 17.02
N GLN A 79 -0.08 -6.71 18.19
CA GLN A 79 -1.54 -6.66 18.35
C GLN A 79 -2.05 -5.24 18.17
N THR A 80 -3.25 -5.10 17.62
CA THR A 80 -3.91 -3.81 17.42
C THR A 80 -5.38 -3.86 17.81
N ARG A 81 -5.93 -2.73 18.23
CA ARG A 81 -7.38 -2.54 18.42
C ARG A 81 -7.76 -1.10 18.15
N GLN A 82 -8.96 -0.86 17.62
CA GLN A 82 -9.46 0.50 17.42
C GLN A 82 -9.65 1.19 18.78
N LYS A 83 -9.21 2.46 18.90
CA LYS A 83 -9.39 3.22 20.15
C LYS A 83 -10.85 3.63 20.29
N MET A 84 -11.45 3.35 21.45
CA MET A 84 -12.84 3.73 21.76
C MET A 84 -12.89 4.96 22.66
N THR A 85 -13.97 5.73 22.58
CA THR A 85 -14.29 6.85 23.47
C THR A 85 -15.81 6.88 23.74
N GLY A 86 -16.26 7.44 24.86
CA GLY A 86 -17.68 7.50 25.17
C GLY A 86 -18.07 8.42 26.33
N GLU A 87 -19.28 8.97 26.23
CA GLU A 87 -20.00 9.61 27.34
C GLU A 87 -21.34 8.90 27.54
N MET A 88 -21.81 8.82 28.78
CA MET A 88 -23.13 8.29 29.15
C MET A 88 -23.48 6.91 28.56
N GLY A 89 -22.51 5.98 28.52
CA GLY A 89 -22.75 4.58 28.15
C GLY A 89 -22.92 4.29 26.67
N ARG A 90 -22.53 5.23 25.78
CA ARG A 90 -22.34 4.96 24.35
C ARG A 90 -20.87 5.10 23.99
N GLU A 91 -20.24 3.98 23.67
CA GLU A 91 -18.91 3.98 23.07
C GLU A 91 -18.99 4.27 21.56
N SER A 92 -17.95 4.87 21.03
CA SER A 92 -17.76 5.16 19.61
C SER A 92 -16.27 5.15 19.29
N PRO A 93 -15.86 4.68 18.10
CA PRO A 93 -14.46 4.67 17.73
C PRO A 93 -13.91 6.09 17.56
N VAL A 94 -12.70 6.31 18.04
CA VAL A 94 -11.89 7.49 17.72
C VAL A 94 -11.39 7.33 16.28
N PRO A 95 -11.79 8.19 15.33
CA PRO A 95 -11.46 7.98 13.93
C PRO A 95 -9.96 7.93 13.67
N ASN A 96 -9.54 6.97 12.84
CA ASN A 96 -8.16 6.80 12.39
C ASN A 96 -7.14 6.56 13.52
N THR A 97 -7.58 6.04 14.67
CA THR A 97 -6.76 5.90 15.88
C THR A 97 -6.87 4.50 16.48
N PHE A 98 -5.72 3.93 16.81
CA PHE A 98 -5.54 2.56 17.27
C PHE A 98 -4.73 2.53 18.55
N ILE A 99 -4.93 1.50 19.36
CA ILE A 99 -3.97 1.07 20.37
C ILE A 99 -3.17 -0.08 19.77
N VAL A 100 -1.84 0.01 19.85
CA VAL A 100 -0.89 -0.97 19.33
C VAL A 100 -0.08 -1.52 20.50
N THR A 101 0.09 -2.84 20.53
CA THR A 101 0.84 -3.57 21.56
C THR A 101 1.97 -4.34 20.89
N ILE A 102 3.20 -3.92 21.15
CA ILE A 102 4.43 -4.59 20.67
C ILE A 102 4.85 -5.59 21.76
N PRO A 103 4.98 -6.90 21.47
CA PRO A 103 5.36 -7.90 22.47
C PRO A 103 6.86 -7.84 22.79
N GLU A 104 7.30 -8.54 23.83
CA GLU A 104 8.70 -8.55 24.29
C GLU A 104 9.64 -9.43 23.43
N ASP A 105 9.10 -10.40 22.68
CA ASP A 105 9.86 -11.41 21.90
C ASP A 105 10.10 -11.02 20.43
N ILE A 106 9.71 -9.81 20.03
CA ILE A 106 9.90 -9.32 18.67
C ILE A 106 11.31 -8.72 18.50
N PRO A 107 12.05 -9.03 17.41
CA PRO A 107 13.33 -8.40 17.17
C PRO A 107 13.15 -6.92 16.81
N ALA A 108 14.12 -6.10 17.23
CA ALA A 108 14.20 -4.71 16.79
C ALA A 108 14.53 -4.62 15.30
N GLY A 109 13.97 -3.64 14.59
CA GLY A 109 14.06 -3.53 13.13
C GLY A 109 12.91 -2.71 12.54
N THR A 110 12.42 -3.11 11.36
CA THR A 110 11.25 -2.48 10.75
C THR A 110 10.26 -3.54 10.27
N VAL A 111 8.97 -3.26 10.48
CA VAL A 111 7.83 -4.02 9.96
C VAL A 111 7.04 -3.17 8.98
N GLU A 112 6.12 -3.77 8.22
CA GLU A 112 5.24 -3.03 7.32
C GLU A 112 3.82 -2.93 7.89
N ALA A 113 3.32 -1.71 8.02
CA ALA A 113 1.98 -1.40 8.47
C ALA A 113 1.03 -1.15 7.28
N ARG A 114 -0.24 -1.56 7.45
CA ARG A 114 -1.36 -1.26 6.54
C ARG A 114 -2.61 -0.90 7.34
N VAL A 115 -3.44 -0.02 6.80
CA VAL A 115 -4.77 0.28 7.37
C VAL A 115 -5.88 -0.24 6.47
N GLY A 116 -6.93 -0.78 7.07
CA GLY A 116 -8.13 -1.30 6.41
C GLY A 116 -9.37 -0.47 6.76
N GLY A 117 -10.26 -0.32 5.78
CA GLY A 117 -11.57 0.30 5.92
C GLY A 117 -12.43 0.08 4.67
N LEU A 118 -13.35 1.00 4.37
CA LEU A 118 -14.34 0.83 3.30
C LEU A 118 -13.73 0.55 1.91
N TRP A 119 -12.57 1.13 1.60
CA TRP A 119 -11.90 0.99 0.30
C TRP A 119 -10.74 -0.01 0.34
N GLY A 120 -10.85 -1.03 1.20
CA GLY A 120 -9.89 -2.11 1.35
C GLY A 120 -8.70 -1.74 2.23
N PHE A 121 -7.61 -2.49 2.07
CA PHE A 121 -6.34 -2.25 2.78
C PHE A 121 -5.37 -1.41 1.96
N SER A 122 -4.57 -0.62 2.67
CA SER A 122 -3.59 0.29 2.09
C SER A 122 -2.36 -0.38 1.48
N ASN A 123 -1.60 0.42 0.73
CA ASN A 123 -0.19 0.17 0.44
C ASN A 123 0.60 0.02 1.77
N PRO A 124 1.71 -0.74 1.78
CA PRO A 124 2.52 -0.89 2.97
C PRO A 124 3.29 0.40 3.26
N ARG A 125 3.53 0.67 4.54
CA ARG A 125 4.43 1.72 5.03
C ARG A 125 5.31 1.15 6.13
N ARG A 126 6.61 1.45 6.15
CA ARG A 126 7.50 0.94 7.19
C ARG A 126 7.21 1.59 8.54
N PHE A 127 7.37 0.81 9.59
CA PHE A 127 7.18 1.19 10.99
C PHE A 127 8.34 0.60 11.80
N ALA A 128 9.00 1.42 12.63
CA ALA A 128 10.17 0.98 13.39
C ALA A 128 9.78 0.25 14.68
N ILE A 129 10.58 -0.75 15.03
CA ILE A 129 10.47 -1.52 16.28
C ILE A 129 11.81 -1.36 17.00
N ASP A 130 11.81 -0.65 18.11
CA ASP A 130 13.03 -0.16 18.76
C ASP A 130 13.25 -0.79 20.14
N PHE A 131 14.52 -0.94 20.52
CA PHE A 131 14.92 -1.37 21.85
C PHE A 131 14.90 -0.21 22.86
N ASP A 132 15.42 0.96 22.45
CA ASP A 132 15.48 2.14 23.29
C ASP A 132 14.07 2.78 23.48
N PRO A 133 13.80 3.42 24.63
CA PRO A 133 12.52 4.10 24.89
C PRO A 133 12.19 5.18 23.86
N THR A 134 10.98 5.14 23.32
CA THR A 134 10.45 6.17 22.42
C THR A 134 9.97 7.38 23.24
N VAL A 135 10.43 8.58 22.87
CA VAL A 135 9.98 9.88 23.36
C VAL A 135 9.26 10.58 22.21
N LEU A 136 8.01 10.98 22.41
CA LEU A 136 7.33 11.83 21.43
C LEU A 136 7.90 13.25 21.50
N GLU A 137 8.12 13.85 20.33
CA GLU A 137 8.49 15.25 20.20
C GLU A 137 7.52 16.19 20.93
N LYS A 138 8.06 17.32 21.42
CA LYS A 138 7.30 18.39 22.05
C LYS A 138 7.55 19.69 21.32
N GLU A 139 6.57 20.01 20.48
CA GLU A 139 6.45 21.23 19.70
C GLU A 139 6.73 22.53 20.48
N GLY A 140 7.25 23.52 19.75
CA GLY A 140 7.75 24.78 20.31
C GLY A 140 9.27 24.81 20.59
N ASN A 141 9.96 23.71 20.28
CA ASN A 141 11.41 23.51 20.29
C ASN A 141 12.17 24.20 19.13
N ASN A 142 11.57 25.21 18.49
CA ASN A 142 12.04 25.84 17.26
C ASN A 142 13.28 26.79 17.41
N ALA A 143 13.88 26.84 18.60
CA ALA A 143 15.02 27.70 18.92
C ALA A 143 15.93 27.07 19.99
N PRO A 144 17.24 27.40 20.04
CA PRO A 144 18.19 26.84 21.02
C PRO A 144 17.74 27.00 22.48
N GLU A 145 17.17 28.14 22.82
CA GLU A 145 16.67 28.44 24.17
C GLU A 145 15.46 27.58 24.54
N ALA A 146 14.66 27.17 23.55
CA ALA A 146 13.48 26.33 23.69
C ALA A 146 13.76 24.82 23.48
N ALA A 147 15.02 24.44 23.26
CA ALA A 147 15.40 23.06 22.93
C ALA A 147 14.84 22.03 23.92
N ALA A 148 14.20 20.98 23.41
CA ALA A 148 13.56 19.94 24.20
C ALA A 148 14.58 19.00 24.86
N THR A 149 14.47 18.77 26.17
CA THR A 149 15.36 17.85 26.88
C THR A 149 15.04 16.41 26.54
N ILE A 150 16.05 15.68 26.04
CA ILE A 150 15.98 14.25 25.76
C ILE A 150 17.03 13.49 26.57
N PRO A 151 16.72 12.28 27.07
CA PRO A 151 17.71 11.44 27.75
C PRO A 151 18.72 10.85 26.75
N MET A 152 19.83 10.33 27.27
CA MET A 152 20.70 9.43 26.49
C MET A 152 20.02 8.07 26.36
N ASN A 153 20.23 7.38 25.23
CA ASN A 153 19.63 6.07 24.92
C ASN A 153 18.10 6.15 24.79
N CYS A 154 17.64 6.96 23.83
CA CYS A 154 16.23 7.06 23.46
C CYS A 154 16.04 7.31 21.96
N VAL A 155 14.81 7.08 21.49
CA VAL A 155 14.37 7.42 20.15
C VAL A 155 13.36 8.57 20.23
N VAL A 156 13.64 9.71 19.61
CA VAL A 156 12.65 10.77 19.44
C VAL A 156 11.83 10.48 18.17
N ASP A 157 10.53 10.29 18.30
CA ASP A 157 9.60 10.29 17.16
C ASP A 157 9.08 11.72 16.97
N GLY A 158 9.42 12.33 15.83
CA GLY A 158 9.18 13.74 15.55
C GLY A 158 8.74 14.01 14.12
N ARG A 159 8.32 15.24 13.84
CA ARG A 159 7.75 15.62 12.55
C ARG A 159 7.84 17.12 12.28
N LEU A 160 8.44 17.46 11.15
CA LEU A 160 8.53 18.83 10.66
C LEU A 160 7.15 19.26 10.11
N ASP A 161 6.35 19.99 10.89
CA ASP A 161 5.01 20.48 10.54
C ASP A 161 4.97 22.00 10.25
N GLY A 162 5.92 22.74 10.81
CA GLY A 162 6.06 24.19 10.69
C GLY A 162 6.69 24.67 9.37
N ALA A 163 6.31 25.87 8.94
CA ALA A 163 6.93 26.51 7.78
C ALA A 163 8.37 26.96 8.11
N ASN A 164 9.35 26.25 7.55
CA ASN A 164 10.77 26.29 7.94
C ASN A 164 11.06 25.74 9.34
N ASP A 165 10.41 24.62 9.71
CA ASP A 165 10.64 23.95 10.99
C ASP A 165 12.10 23.57 11.23
N VAL A 166 12.51 23.69 12.49
CA VAL A 166 13.86 23.38 12.97
C VAL A 166 13.79 22.89 14.41
N ASP A 167 14.00 21.61 14.61
CA ASP A 167 13.81 20.99 15.92
C ASP A 167 15.12 21.04 16.70
N TRP A 168 15.08 21.67 17.88
CA TRP A 168 16.21 21.69 18.80
C TRP A 168 15.98 20.74 19.98
N PHE A 169 16.99 19.95 20.28
CA PHE A 169 17.05 19.05 21.42
C PHE A 169 18.26 19.38 22.30
N ARG A 170 18.18 19.07 23.60
CA ARG A 170 19.33 19.14 24.51
C ARG A 170 19.56 17.80 25.19
N PHE A 171 20.84 17.42 25.31
CA PHE A 171 21.27 16.20 25.98
C PHE A 171 22.52 16.47 26.82
N GLN A 172 22.80 15.59 27.78
CA GLN A 172 24.02 15.62 28.58
C GLN A 172 25.03 14.63 28.01
N GLY A 173 26.29 15.04 27.89
CA GLY A 173 27.41 14.18 27.49
C GLY A 173 28.54 14.23 28.51
N SER A 174 29.25 13.12 28.67
CA SER A 174 30.46 13.03 29.49
C SER A 174 31.72 13.10 28.62
N ALA A 175 32.80 13.72 29.12
CA ALA A 175 34.06 13.82 28.40
C ALA A 175 34.56 12.43 27.96
N LEU A 176 35.05 12.34 26.71
CA LEU A 176 35.49 11.09 26.07
C LEU A 176 34.39 10.04 25.81
N GLN A 177 33.13 10.32 26.14
CA GLN A 177 31.99 9.51 25.69
C GLN A 177 31.82 9.67 24.17
N ARG A 178 31.48 8.58 23.49
CA ARG A 178 31.13 8.57 22.07
C ARG A 178 29.63 8.35 21.91
N VAL A 179 28.94 9.41 21.53
CA VAL A 179 27.48 9.44 21.32
C VAL A 179 27.19 9.24 19.85
N ILE A 180 26.32 8.30 19.50
CA ILE A 180 25.83 8.09 18.15
C ILE A 180 24.52 8.87 17.99
N LEU A 181 24.45 9.67 16.93
CA LEU A 181 23.27 10.40 16.53
C LEU A 181 22.82 9.87 15.17
N SER A 182 21.68 9.21 15.13
CA SER A 182 21.13 8.57 13.93
C SER A 182 19.70 9.04 13.69
N CYS A 183 19.45 9.64 12.54
CA CYS A 183 18.11 10.07 12.12
C CYS A 183 17.66 9.18 10.95
N ALA A 184 16.73 8.27 11.26
CA ALA A 184 16.07 7.40 10.30
C ALA A 184 14.91 8.15 9.63
N THR A 185 14.93 8.21 8.30
CA THR A 185 13.89 8.86 7.49
C THR A 185 13.53 8.00 6.28
N ALA A 186 14.44 7.86 5.31
CA ALA A 186 14.21 7.03 4.13
C ALA A 186 14.06 5.54 4.49
N SER A 187 14.77 5.06 5.51
CA SER A 187 14.58 3.69 6.03
C SER A 187 13.21 3.42 6.66
N ILE A 188 12.45 4.47 7.03
CA ILE A 188 11.07 4.40 7.54
C ILE A 188 10.06 5.04 6.57
N ASP A 189 10.38 5.08 5.27
CA ASP A 189 9.57 5.63 4.18
C ASP A 189 9.28 7.16 4.26
N SER A 190 9.93 7.95 5.11
CA SER A 190 9.73 9.41 5.19
C SER A 190 10.21 10.17 3.93
N GLN A 191 9.72 11.40 3.74
CA GLN A 191 10.21 12.34 2.71
C GLN A 191 11.28 13.31 3.24
N THR A 192 11.60 13.29 4.54
CA THR A 192 12.63 14.16 5.14
C THR A 192 14.03 13.77 4.67
N GLU A 193 14.79 14.77 4.20
CA GLU A 193 16.23 14.66 3.96
C GLU A 193 16.95 15.38 5.13
N PRO A 194 17.27 14.69 6.24
CA PRO A 194 17.66 15.32 7.49
C PRO A 194 19.06 15.94 7.45
N VAL A 195 19.18 17.12 8.05
CA VAL A 195 20.43 17.77 8.44
C VAL A 195 20.49 17.79 9.96
N LEU A 196 21.56 17.23 10.52
CA LEU A 196 21.83 17.16 11.95
C LEU A 196 23.06 18.01 12.30
N ALA A 197 22.98 18.80 13.37
CA ALA A 197 24.10 19.61 13.84
C ALA A 197 24.16 19.70 15.37
N VAL A 198 25.30 19.31 15.96
CA VAL A 198 25.59 19.48 17.38
C VAL A 198 26.25 20.84 17.62
N TYR A 199 25.78 21.54 18.65
CA TYR A 199 26.26 22.82 19.13
C TYR A 199 26.66 22.72 20.61
N ASP A 200 27.45 23.69 21.06
CA ASP A 200 27.69 23.95 22.47
C ASP A 200 26.40 24.34 23.23
N ALA A 201 26.44 24.32 24.56
CA ALA A 201 25.33 24.75 25.42
C ALA A 201 24.81 26.18 25.15
N THR A 202 25.58 27.04 24.46
CA THR A 202 25.13 28.40 24.09
C THR A 202 24.37 28.47 22.77
N GLY A 203 24.35 27.39 21.97
CA GLY A 203 23.75 27.34 20.63
C GLY A 203 24.49 28.15 19.56
N ARG A 204 25.67 28.70 19.87
CA ARG A 204 26.42 29.60 18.98
C ARG A 204 27.54 28.90 18.22
N HIS A 205 28.17 27.90 18.83
CA HIS A 205 29.32 27.20 18.29
C HIS A 205 28.92 25.80 17.83
N ARG A 206 28.77 25.64 16.52
CA ARG A 206 28.52 24.32 15.90
C ARG A 206 29.78 23.47 15.98
N LEU A 207 29.70 22.36 16.69
CA LEU A 207 30.83 21.45 16.98
C LEU A 207 30.97 20.37 15.91
N LYS A 208 29.86 19.76 15.47
CA LYS A 208 29.82 18.75 14.41
C LYS A 208 28.49 18.84 13.66
N TRP A 209 28.47 18.46 12.39
CA TRP A 209 27.23 18.38 11.61
C TRP A 209 27.37 17.37 10.47
N LYS A 210 26.24 16.85 10.01
CA LYS A 210 26.12 15.97 8.85
C LYS A 210 24.73 16.15 8.22
N GLN A 211 24.62 15.84 6.94
CA GLN A 211 23.34 15.73 6.23
C GLN A 211 23.15 14.31 5.72
N ALA A 212 21.92 13.96 5.34
CA ALA A 212 21.61 12.71 4.66
C ALA A 212 22.53 12.44 3.46
N SER A 213 22.90 11.18 3.27
CA SER A 213 23.82 10.75 2.21
C SER A 213 23.48 9.35 1.71
N GLY A 214 23.37 9.17 0.39
CA GLY A 214 23.13 7.88 -0.28
C GLY A 214 21.78 7.24 0.08
N SER A 215 21.73 6.56 1.23
CA SER A 215 20.55 5.88 1.77
C SER A 215 19.32 6.77 1.99
N GLY A 216 19.55 8.07 2.25
CA GLY A 216 18.54 9.06 2.65
C GLY A 216 18.46 9.31 4.16
N ASP A 217 19.05 8.45 4.99
CA ASP A 217 19.18 8.63 6.44
C ASP A 217 20.46 9.44 6.79
N CYS A 218 20.57 9.92 8.03
CA CYS A 218 21.75 10.66 8.52
C CYS A 218 22.25 10.14 9.87
N THR A 219 23.44 9.53 9.91
CA THR A 219 24.08 8.98 11.12
C THR A 219 25.52 9.48 11.27
N PHE A 220 25.95 9.87 12.48
CA PHE A 220 27.36 10.12 12.82
C PHE A 220 27.67 9.93 14.31
N ALA A 221 28.93 9.62 14.61
CA ALA A 221 29.46 9.65 15.98
C ALA A 221 29.89 11.07 16.40
N PHE A 222 29.59 11.45 17.64
CA PHE A 222 30.06 12.67 18.30
C PHE A 222 30.94 12.28 19.49
N ASP A 223 32.24 12.54 19.38
CA ASP A 223 33.20 12.42 20.46
C ASP A 223 33.05 13.63 21.40
N VAL A 224 32.53 13.41 22.61
CA VAL A 224 32.16 14.49 23.53
C VAL A 224 33.43 15.15 24.11
N PRO A 225 33.66 16.45 23.88
CA PRO A 225 34.93 17.10 24.24
C PRO A 225 35.08 17.42 25.73
N ALA A 226 33.98 17.60 26.46
CA ALA A 226 33.96 17.89 27.90
C ALA A 226 32.63 17.47 28.54
N ASP A 227 32.58 17.28 29.85
CA ASP A 227 31.34 17.06 30.58
C ASP A 227 30.40 18.27 30.43
N GLY A 228 29.14 18.05 30.07
CA GLY A 228 28.12 19.10 30.09
C GLY A 228 26.96 18.93 29.11
N GLU A 229 26.19 20.01 28.96
CA GLU A 229 25.04 20.08 28.06
C GLU A 229 25.47 20.40 26.62
N TYR A 230 24.84 19.71 25.67
CA TYR A 230 24.99 19.93 24.24
C TYR A 230 23.62 20.09 23.59
N LEU A 231 23.56 20.90 22.54
CA LEU A 231 22.34 21.11 21.76
C LEU A 231 22.45 20.38 20.42
N LEU A 232 21.40 19.71 20.00
CA LEU A 232 21.28 19.06 18.70
C LEU A 232 20.16 19.74 17.91
N ARG A 233 20.47 20.16 16.70
CA ARG A 233 19.55 20.76 15.73
C ARG A 233 19.25 19.79 14.62
N LEU A 234 17.97 19.63 14.27
CA LEU A 234 17.46 18.84 13.15
C LEU A 234 16.63 19.74 12.21
N HIS A 235 16.74 19.56 10.89
CA HIS A 235 15.80 20.11 9.90
C HIS A 235 15.88 19.37 8.56
N ASP A 236 14.88 19.50 7.69
CA ASP A 236 15.01 19.09 6.27
C ASP A 236 16.01 19.99 5.54
N ILE A 237 16.83 19.44 4.65
CA ILE A 237 17.87 20.16 3.90
C ILE A 237 17.33 21.35 3.09
N THR A 238 16.07 21.28 2.66
CA THR A 238 15.35 22.35 1.94
C THR A 238 14.21 22.97 2.76
N PHE A 239 14.16 22.71 4.07
CA PHE A 239 13.13 23.22 5.00
C PHE A 239 11.68 22.82 4.61
N ARG A 240 11.52 21.69 3.90
CA ARG A 240 10.21 21.08 3.63
C ARG A 240 9.59 20.55 4.91
N ASN A 241 8.27 20.49 4.92
CA ASN A 241 7.44 20.19 6.09
C ASN A 241 6.08 19.60 5.66
N GLY A 242 5.36 19.07 6.63
CA GLY A 242 4.03 18.47 6.48
C GLY A 242 3.99 17.01 6.95
N PRO A 243 2.84 16.34 6.83
CA PRO A 243 2.59 15.08 7.53
C PRO A 243 3.40 13.87 7.02
N ASN A 244 4.17 14.04 5.95
CA ASN A 244 5.06 13.04 5.36
C ASN A 244 6.54 13.25 5.74
N PHE A 245 6.86 14.34 6.46
CA PHE A 245 8.21 14.74 6.87
C PHE A 245 8.48 14.37 8.33
N TYR A 246 8.15 13.12 8.68
CA TYR A 246 8.40 12.53 10.00
C TYR A 246 9.83 11.97 10.09
N TYR A 247 10.33 11.73 11.30
CA TYR A 247 11.65 11.16 11.51
C TYR A 247 11.71 10.39 12.84
N ARG A 248 12.68 9.48 12.95
CA ARG A 248 13.08 8.87 14.22
C ARG A 248 14.54 9.18 14.51
N LEU A 249 14.77 10.02 15.51
CA LEU A 249 16.10 10.46 15.94
C LEU A 249 16.55 9.63 17.15
N HIS A 250 17.45 8.69 16.92
CA HIS A 250 18.11 7.89 17.94
C HIS A 250 19.33 8.64 18.47
N ILE A 251 19.43 8.70 19.80
CA ILE A 251 20.62 9.15 20.53
C ILE A 251 21.06 8.04 21.47
N HIS A 252 22.23 7.43 21.23
CA HIS A 252 22.70 6.30 22.04
C HIS A 252 24.23 6.24 22.20
N ASP A 253 24.67 5.51 23.22
CA ASP A 253 26.07 5.08 23.41
C ASP A 253 26.29 3.59 23.11
N GLY A 254 25.26 2.91 22.57
CA GLY A 254 25.36 1.53 22.07
C GLY A 254 26.20 1.34 20.80
N PRO A 255 26.44 0.08 20.38
CA PRO A 255 27.26 -0.26 19.23
C PRO A 255 26.66 0.28 17.91
N GLN A 256 27.51 0.79 17.03
CA GLN A 256 27.14 1.24 15.68
C GLN A 256 28.19 0.72 14.69
N ILE A 257 27.76 -0.04 13.69
CA ILE A 257 28.61 -0.52 12.59
C ILE A 257 28.55 0.48 11.43
N GLU A 258 29.71 0.88 10.91
CA GLU A 258 29.82 1.62 9.65
C GLU A 258 29.97 0.65 8.46
N PHE A 259 30.75 -0.43 8.62
CA PHE A 259 30.87 -1.50 7.62
C PHE A 259 31.51 -2.78 8.19
N ALA A 260 31.58 -3.82 7.36
CA ALA A 260 32.31 -5.05 7.63
C ALA A 260 33.05 -5.57 6.39
N LEU A 261 34.04 -6.44 6.62
CA LEU A 261 34.91 -7.05 5.62
C LEU A 261 35.09 -8.56 5.88
N PRO A 262 34.98 -9.43 4.85
CA PRO A 262 34.56 -9.12 3.48
C PRO A 262 33.08 -8.71 3.37
N PRO A 263 32.70 -7.92 2.35
CA PRO A 263 31.31 -7.51 2.11
C PRO A 263 30.45 -8.62 1.47
N TYR A 264 31.08 -9.67 0.93
CA TYR A 264 30.44 -10.89 0.43
C TYR A 264 30.91 -12.11 1.23
N LEU A 265 30.04 -13.08 1.40
CA LEU A 265 30.31 -14.35 2.07
C LEU A 265 29.90 -15.54 1.20
N THR A 266 30.67 -16.62 1.26
CA THR A 266 30.36 -17.86 0.54
C THR A 266 29.16 -18.55 1.19
N ALA A 267 28.16 -18.94 0.40
CA ALA A 267 26.94 -19.57 0.88
C ALA A 267 27.23 -20.87 1.66
N GLY A 268 26.51 -21.07 2.77
CA GLY A 268 26.69 -22.20 3.68
C GLY A 268 28.00 -22.22 4.49
N SER A 269 28.84 -21.19 4.36
CA SER A 269 30.08 -21.09 5.13
C SER A 269 29.90 -20.29 6.43
N THR A 270 30.73 -20.59 7.44
CA THR A 270 30.99 -19.67 8.54
C THR A 270 32.39 -19.11 8.34
N ALA A 271 32.52 -17.78 8.34
CA ALA A 271 33.78 -17.10 8.06
C ALA A 271 34.07 -16.00 9.11
N PRO A 272 35.35 -15.75 9.43
CA PRO A 272 35.74 -14.62 10.26
C PRO A 272 35.52 -13.32 9.46
N VAL A 273 34.79 -12.40 10.06
CA VAL A 273 34.46 -11.09 9.49
C VAL A 273 34.97 -10.01 10.41
N GLN A 274 35.71 -9.05 9.86
CA GLN A 274 36.13 -7.86 10.60
C GLN A 274 35.06 -6.77 10.47
N ILE A 275 34.45 -6.42 11.60
CA ILE A 275 33.45 -5.35 11.73
C ILE A 275 34.16 -4.06 12.13
N PHE A 276 33.77 -2.95 11.52
CA PHE A 276 34.31 -1.62 11.79
C PHE A 276 33.19 -0.65 12.17
N GLY A 277 33.42 0.17 13.21
CA GLY A 277 32.38 1.05 13.73
C GLY A 277 32.77 1.76 15.03
N TYR A 278 31.81 1.88 15.93
CA TYR A 278 31.91 2.60 17.20
C TYR A 278 31.22 1.82 18.33
N ASN A 279 31.72 1.99 19.55
CA ASN A 279 31.20 1.41 20.78
C ASN A 279 31.09 -0.13 20.72
N LEU A 280 32.08 -0.77 20.08
CA LEU A 280 32.12 -2.21 19.86
C LEU A 280 32.80 -2.93 21.04
N SER A 281 32.13 -3.86 21.72
CA SER A 281 32.74 -4.58 22.85
C SER A 281 33.90 -5.47 22.40
N GLY A 282 35.06 -5.36 23.06
CA GLY A 282 36.24 -6.19 22.77
C GLY A 282 37.02 -5.76 21.53
N SER A 283 36.71 -4.60 20.95
CA SER A 283 37.38 -4.07 19.77
C SER A 283 38.76 -3.46 20.05
N GLN A 284 39.48 -3.15 18.97
CA GLN A 284 40.70 -2.36 18.98
C GLN A 284 40.50 -1.08 18.17
N LEU A 285 41.07 0.05 18.63
CA LEU A 285 41.10 1.30 17.85
C LEU A 285 41.94 1.12 16.59
N THR A 286 41.46 1.68 15.48
CA THR A 286 42.15 1.66 14.18
C THR A 286 42.61 3.07 13.80
N ASP A 287 43.44 3.18 12.77
CA ASP A 287 43.80 4.46 12.15
C ASP A 287 42.80 4.89 11.06
N GLN A 288 41.79 4.06 10.75
CA GLN A 288 40.73 4.42 9.83
C GLN A 288 39.78 5.46 10.44
N MET A 289 39.37 6.42 9.61
CA MET A 289 38.60 7.60 10.00
C MET A 289 37.32 7.70 9.17
N VAL A 290 36.19 7.93 9.84
CA VAL A 290 34.91 8.23 9.19
C VAL A 290 34.33 9.49 9.80
N ASP A 291 33.96 10.46 8.95
CA ASP A 291 33.33 11.73 9.33
C ASP A 291 34.04 12.45 10.50
N GLY A 292 35.38 12.34 10.55
CA GLY A 292 36.23 12.95 11.58
C GLY A 292 36.40 12.16 12.89
N SER A 293 35.86 10.95 13.00
CA SER A 293 36.00 10.08 14.19
C SER A 293 36.75 8.78 13.84
N ARG A 294 37.60 8.30 14.78
CA ARG A 294 38.36 7.05 14.62
C ARG A 294 37.47 5.82 14.78
N LEU A 295 37.60 4.86 13.88
CA LEU A 295 36.89 3.59 13.95
C LEU A 295 37.55 2.61 14.91
N GLU A 296 36.72 1.83 15.57
CA GLU A 296 37.05 0.59 16.26
C GLU A 296 36.84 -0.60 15.32
N SER A 297 37.59 -1.70 15.51
CA SER A 297 37.29 -2.96 14.81
C SER A 297 37.34 -4.19 15.72
N VAL A 298 36.50 -5.17 15.40
CA VAL A 298 36.41 -6.48 16.08
C VAL A 298 36.19 -7.57 15.04
N THR A 299 36.79 -8.74 15.23
CA THR A 299 36.55 -9.91 14.37
C THR A 299 35.52 -10.82 15.02
N VAL A 300 34.51 -11.25 14.25
CA VAL A 300 33.46 -12.18 14.67
C VAL A 300 33.23 -13.24 13.61
N ASP A 301 32.83 -14.45 14.02
CA ASP A 301 32.42 -15.48 13.07
C ASP A 301 30.97 -15.23 12.63
N VAL A 302 30.76 -15.10 11.32
CA VAL A 302 29.44 -14.91 10.70
C VAL A 302 29.10 -16.14 9.88
N SER A 303 27.96 -16.77 10.18
CA SER A 303 27.42 -17.89 9.40
C SER A 303 26.51 -17.38 8.28
N ALA A 304 26.89 -17.67 7.04
CA ALA A 304 26.12 -17.33 5.85
C ALA A 304 25.05 -18.40 5.53
N PRO A 305 23.85 -18.02 5.06
CA PRO A 305 22.81 -18.96 4.67
C PRO A 305 23.26 -19.93 3.56
N GLU A 306 22.70 -21.16 3.55
CA GLU A 306 23.07 -22.21 2.59
C GLU A 306 22.67 -21.91 1.13
N HIS A 307 21.60 -21.14 0.91
CA HIS A 307 21.01 -20.98 -0.43
C HIS A 307 21.27 -19.59 -1.04
N ALA A 308 22.11 -19.56 -2.09
CA ALA A 308 22.48 -18.36 -2.84
C ALA A 308 21.36 -17.77 -3.75
N LEU A 309 20.07 -17.97 -3.41
CA LEU A 309 18.90 -17.39 -4.08
C LEU A 309 18.07 -16.48 -3.13
N GLN A 310 18.51 -16.37 -1.87
CA GLN A 310 17.78 -15.71 -0.80
C GLN A 310 18.25 -14.26 -0.61
N LEU A 311 17.28 -13.35 -0.41
CA LEU A 311 17.52 -11.98 0.04
C LEU A 311 16.72 -11.77 1.33
N SER A 312 17.37 -11.92 2.48
CA SER A 312 16.73 -11.85 3.81
C SER A 312 17.38 -10.77 4.65
N VAL A 313 16.83 -9.57 4.49
CA VAL A 313 17.45 -8.32 4.90
C VAL A 313 16.44 -7.41 5.59
N GLU A 314 16.87 -6.77 6.67
CA GLU A 314 16.05 -5.84 7.45
C GLU A 314 16.12 -4.40 6.92
N ASN A 315 17.17 -4.08 6.16
CA ASN A 315 17.41 -2.75 5.60
C ASN A 315 16.44 -2.39 4.46
N ARG A 316 16.33 -1.09 4.16
CA ARG A 316 15.57 -0.64 2.98
C ARG A 316 16.33 -1.05 1.72
N ILE A 317 15.82 -2.02 0.97
CA ILE A 317 16.41 -2.40 -0.32
C ILE A 317 15.88 -1.50 -1.44
N ALA A 318 16.78 -0.70 -2.01
CA ALA A 318 16.52 0.12 -3.19
C ALA A 318 16.32 -0.76 -4.45
N PRO A 319 15.57 -0.29 -5.46
CA PRO A 319 15.26 -1.07 -6.66
C PRO A 319 16.47 -1.66 -7.40
N LEU A 320 17.57 -0.91 -7.55
CA LEU A 320 18.83 -1.40 -8.15
C LEU A 320 19.44 -2.62 -7.42
N ALA A 321 19.32 -2.69 -6.09
CA ALA A 321 19.82 -3.80 -5.28
C ALA A 321 18.85 -4.99 -5.22
N SER A 322 17.71 -4.96 -5.93
CA SER A 322 16.74 -6.06 -5.90
C SER A 322 17.17 -7.32 -6.64
N GLY A 323 18.19 -7.22 -7.51
CA GLY A 323 18.78 -8.33 -8.26
C GLY A 323 19.90 -9.09 -7.55
N THR A 324 20.39 -8.62 -6.39
CA THR A 324 21.50 -9.29 -5.65
C THR A 324 20.98 -10.22 -4.55
N ASP A 325 21.79 -11.20 -4.15
CA ASP A 325 21.49 -12.12 -3.05
C ASP A 325 22.26 -11.71 -1.79
N GLY A 326 21.69 -11.89 -0.61
CA GLY A 326 22.29 -11.36 0.62
C GLY A 326 21.45 -11.53 1.89
N PHE A 327 22.07 -11.22 3.03
CA PHE A 327 21.44 -11.36 4.34
C PHE A 327 21.88 -10.27 5.32
N THR A 328 21.05 -10.03 6.34
CA THR A 328 21.38 -9.09 7.42
C THR A 328 22.12 -9.76 8.57
N TYR A 329 23.08 -9.05 9.14
CA TYR A 329 23.73 -9.34 10.41
C TYR A 329 23.63 -8.14 11.35
N ARG A 330 23.61 -8.41 12.66
CA ARG A 330 23.70 -7.42 13.74
C ARG A 330 24.71 -7.86 14.78
N PHE A 331 25.52 -6.94 15.27
CA PHE A 331 26.46 -7.18 16.37
C PHE A 331 25.79 -6.88 17.71
N THR A 332 26.02 -7.72 18.71
CA THR A 332 25.47 -7.55 20.07
C THR A 332 26.60 -7.27 21.06
N SER A 333 26.45 -6.22 21.86
CA SER A 333 27.43 -5.71 22.82
C SER A 333 26.71 -5.16 24.04
N ASN A 334 27.04 -5.66 25.25
CA ASN A 334 26.50 -5.19 26.53
C ASN A 334 24.96 -5.07 26.54
N ASP A 335 24.27 -6.16 26.17
CA ASP A 335 22.80 -6.26 26.04
C ASP A 335 22.14 -5.28 25.04
N ARG A 336 22.94 -4.62 24.20
CA ARG A 336 22.49 -3.77 23.08
C ARG A 336 22.84 -4.39 21.74
N VAL A 337 22.07 -4.02 20.71
CA VAL A 337 22.22 -4.54 19.35
C VAL A 337 22.53 -3.39 18.40
N SER A 338 23.46 -3.59 17.48
CA SER A 338 23.84 -2.59 16.47
C SER A 338 22.73 -2.36 15.44
N ASN A 339 22.89 -1.30 14.64
CA ASN A 339 22.25 -1.21 13.34
C ASN A 339 22.52 -2.48 12.49
N PRO A 340 21.58 -2.87 11.61
CA PRO A 340 21.77 -3.99 10.72
C PRO A 340 22.72 -3.65 9.57
N ILE A 341 23.64 -4.56 9.26
CA ILE A 341 24.46 -4.52 8.04
C ILE A 341 24.05 -5.63 7.08
N THR A 342 24.24 -5.41 5.79
CA THR A 342 23.94 -6.40 4.74
C THR A 342 25.25 -7.00 4.22
N PHE A 343 25.32 -8.33 4.14
CA PHE A 343 26.34 -9.06 3.39
C PHE A 343 25.76 -9.57 2.08
N GLY A 344 26.53 -9.47 1.00
CA GLY A 344 26.25 -10.18 -0.24
C GLY A 344 26.49 -11.69 -0.08
N LEU A 345 25.71 -12.50 -0.78
CA LEU A 345 25.84 -13.96 -0.76
C LEU A 345 26.33 -14.47 -2.12
N THR A 346 27.31 -15.36 -2.14
CA THR A 346 27.90 -15.90 -3.37
C THR A 346 28.15 -17.42 -3.28
N PRO A 347 27.97 -18.20 -4.37
CA PRO A 347 28.40 -19.60 -4.41
C PRO A 347 29.91 -19.77 -4.63
N LEU A 348 30.64 -18.68 -4.89
CA LEU A 348 32.09 -18.68 -5.14
C LEU A 348 32.89 -18.48 -3.84
N PRO A 349 34.18 -18.85 -3.80
CA PRO A 349 35.08 -18.45 -2.73
C PRO A 349 35.11 -16.91 -2.58
N ALA A 350 34.83 -16.42 -1.38
CA ALA A 350 34.96 -15.01 -1.03
C ALA A 350 36.30 -14.77 -0.32
N THR A 351 37.07 -13.80 -0.77
CA THR A 351 38.37 -13.39 -0.19
C THR A 351 38.43 -11.88 -0.01
N LEU A 352 39.48 -11.39 0.65
CA LEU A 352 39.82 -9.96 0.71
C LEU A 352 40.97 -9.62 -0.23
N GLU A 353 41.06 -8.34 -0.58
CA GLU A 353 42.27 -7.78 -1.20
C GLU A 353 43.47 -7.85 -0.25
N THR A 354 44.68 -7.61 -0.77
CA THR A 354 45.91 -7.60 0.02
C THR A 354 46.84 -6.51 -0.51
N GLU A 355 46.85 -5.40 0.21
CA GLU A 355 47.64 -4.20 -0.05
C GLU A 355 49.15 -4.37 0.24
N PRO A 356 50.07 -3.76 -0.53
CA PRO A 356 49.85 -2.90 -1.70
C PRO A 356 49.60 -3.68 -3.00
N ASN A 357 48.58 -3.33 -3.77
CA ASN A 357 48.15 -4.07 -4.98
C ASN A 357 47.99 -3.22 -6.27
N GLN A 358 48.54 -2.00 -6.33
CA GLN A 358 48.02 -0.94 -7.23
C GLN A 358 48.09 -1.18 -8.75
N GLU A 359 49.21 -1.65 -9.31
CA GLU A 359 49.32 -1.95 -10.75
C GLU A 359 50.52 -2.86 -11.09
N GLY A 360 50.46 -3.53 -12.24
CA GLY A 360 51.61 -4.26 -12.79
C GLY A 360 52.08 -5.39 -11.88
N THR A 361 53.36 -5.40 -11.51
CA THR A 361 53.94 -6.50 -10.71
C THR A 361 53.57 -6.47 -9.22
N SER A 362 52.90 -5.44 -8.71
CA SER A 362 52.28 -5.47 -7.37
C SER A 362 50.86 -6.04 -7.37
N ALA A 363 50.22 -6.21 -8.54
CA ALA A 363 48.85 -6.70 -8.63
C ALA A 363 48.69 -8.09 -7.99
N GLN A 364 47.65 -8.24 -7.16
CA GLN A 364 47.40 -9.47 -6.39
C GLN A 364 47.02 -10.63 -7.33
N LEU A 365 47.80 -11.71 -7.30
CA LEU A 365 47.46 -12.94 -8.01
C LEU A 365 46.30 -13.65 -7.30
N VAL A 366 45.20 -13.92 -8.02
CA VAL A 366 43.98 -14.54 -7.48
C VAL A 366 43.61 -15.85 -8.19
N ASN A 367 43.09 -16.80 -7.42
CA ASN A 367 42.62 -18.10 -7.91
C ASN A 367 41.17 -18.00 -8.39
N ALA A 368 40.95 -17.48 -9.60
CA ALA A 368 39.63 -17.38 -10.20
C ALA A 368 39.04 -18.77 -10.55
N PRO A 369 37.72 -19.01 -10.41
CA PRO A 369 36.67 -18.03 -10.10
C PRO A 369 36.59 -17.67 -8.60
N VAL A 370 36.39 -16.39 -8.31
CA VAL A 370 36.50 -15.80 -6.96
C VAL A 370 35.65 -14.54 -6.85
N VAL A 371 35.29 -14.16 -5.62
CA VAL A 371 34.82 -12.80 -5.27
C VAL A 371 35.81 -12.17 -4.30
N ILE A 372 36.43 -11.05 -4.68
CA ILE A 372 37.33 -10.29 -3.81
C ILE A 372 36.58 -9.09 -3.24
N GLY A 373 36.56 -8.94 -1.92
CA GLY A 373 36.11 -7.73 -1.23
C GLY A 373 37.23 -6.73 -1.05
N GLY A 374 36.94 -5.45 -1.29
CA GLY A 374 37.93 -4.38 -1.20
C GLY A 374 37.41 -2.99 -0.83
N GLN A 375 38.30 -2.02 -0.63
CA GLN A 375 37.97 -0.65 -0.19
C GLN A 375 38.88 0.44 -0.81
N PHE A 376 38.28 1.46 -1.43
CA PHE A 376 38.99 2.69 -1.84
C PHE A 376 39.21 3.62 -0.64
N SER A 377 40.13 3.22 0.24
CA SER A 377 40.34 3.84 1.55
C SER A 377 41.11 5.16 1.48
N ALA A 378 41.98 5.34 0.48
CA ALA A 378 42.81 6.52 0.31
C ALA A 378 42.51 7.29 -1.00
N PRO A 379 42.85 8.59 -1.11
CA PRO A 379 42.90 9.26 -2.39
C PRO A 379 44.07 8.71 -3.22
N GLY A 380 43.84 8.45 -4.51
CA GLY A 380 44.80 7.78 -5.39
C GLY A 380 44.77 6.24 -5.30
N ASP A 381 43.78 5.68 -4.61
CA ASP A 381 43.63 4.24 -4.40
C ASP A 381 43.00 3.53 -5.62
N SER A 382 43.49 2.31 -5.88
CA SER A 382 43.24 1.54 -7.09
C SER A 382 43.77 0.13 -6.89
N ASP A 383 42.96 -0.89 -7.16
CA ASP A 383 43.25 -2.28 -6.85
C ASP A 383 43.43 -3.12 -8.12
N ALA A 384 44.57 -3.78 -8.30
CA ALA A 384 44.82 -4.65 -9.45
C ALA A 384 44.88 -6.14 -9.06
N PHE A 385 44.13 -6.97 -9.78
CA PHE A 385 44.02 -8.42 -9.58
C PHE A 385 44.38 -9.19 -10.84
N ARG A 386 45.34 -10.11 -10.75
CA ARG A 386 45.80 -10.94 -11.86
C ARG A 386 45.24 -12.35 -11.79
N PHE A 387 44.77 -12.87 -12.92
CA PHE A 387 44.21 -14.22 -13.04
C PHE A 387 44.54 -14.85 -14.40
N SER A 388 44.64 -16.17 -14.45
CA SER A 388 44.90 -16.90 -15.70
C SER A 388 43.61 -17.32 -16.38
N ALA A 389 43.54 -17.18 -17.71
CA ALA A 389 42.39 -17.61 -18.50
C ALA A 389 42.84 -18.35 -19.78
N LYS A 390 41.95 -19.18 -20.35
CA LYS A 390 42.23 -20.01 -21.53
C LYS A 390 41.44 -19.56 -22.76
N ALA A 391 42.03 -19.69 -23.94
CA ALA A 391 41.40 -19.41 -25.22
C ALA A 391 40.04 -20.12 -25.34
N GLY A 392 39.00 -19.37 -25.73
CA GLY A 392 37.63 -19.84 -25.85
C GLY A 392 36.79 -19.80 -24.57
N ASP A 393 37.40 -19.58 -23.38
CA ASP A 393 36.63 -19.29 -22.17
C ASP A 393 35.84 -17.98 -22.30
N VAL A 394 34.67 -17.93 -21.66
CA VAL A 394 33.91 -16.70 -21.44
C VAL A 394 33.88 -16.40 -19.95
N TRP A 395 34.43 -15.25 -19.58
CA TRP A 395 34.47 -14.76 -18.20
C TRP A 395 33.59 -13.52 -18.04
N TYR A 396 32.98 -13.39 -16.87
CA TYR A 396 32.33 -12.18 -16.40
C TYR A 396 33.16 -11.58 -15.27
N LEU A 397 33.47 -10.30 -15.41
CA LEU A 397 34.13 -9.49 -14.41
C LEU A 397 33.15 -8.39 -13.99
N GLU A 398 32.81 -8.33 -12.71
CA GLU A 398 31.77 -7.43 -12.21
C GLU A 398 32.22 -6.81 -10.89
N ALA A 399 32.26 -5.49 -10.80
CA ALA A 399 32.50 -4.79 -9.54
C ALA A 399 31.14 -4.35 -8.96
N ILE A 400 30.88 -4.72 -7.71
CA ILE A 400 29.60 -4.49 -7.03
C ILE A 400 29.84 -3.58 -5.83
N SER A 401 29.21 -2.41 -5.80
CA SER A 401 29.41 -1.39 -4.76
C SER A 401 28.09 -0.68 -4.43
N GLU A 402 27.37 -0.16 -5.42
CA GLU A 402 26.10 0.52 -5.24
C GLU A 402 24.98 -0.48 -4.92
N ARG A 403 24.96 -1.66 -5.58
CA ARG A 403 24.00 -2.74 -5.25
C ARG A 403 24.30 -3.42 -3.90
N LEU A 404 25.46 -3.16 -3.31
CA LEU A 404 25.76 -3.46 -1.89
C LEU A 404 25.33 -2.33 -0.92
N GLN A 405 24.67 -1.29 -1.43
CA GLN A 405 24.24 -0.10 -0.70
C GLN A 405 25.40 0.71 -0.08
N THR A 406 26.55 0.71 -0.75
CA THR A 406 27.72 1.51 -0.35
C THR A 406 27.79 2.81 -1.16
N LEU A 407 28.86 3.59 -0.97
CA LEU A 407 29.06 4.89 -1.64
C LEU A 407 30.12 4.85 -2.76
N GLY A 408 30.69 3.67 -3.05
CA GLY A 408 31.68 3.50 -4.10
C GLY A 408 31.04 3.58 -5.48
N ASP A 409 31.83 4.08 -6.42
CA ASP A 409 31.49 4.30 -7.82
C ASP A 409 32.63 3.68 -8.64
N PRO A 410 32.62 2.34 -8.83
CA PRO A 410 33.79 1.61 -9.29
C PRO A 410 33.92 1.62 -10.82
N LEU A 411 35.06 2.11 -11.32
CA LEU A 411 35.50 1.90 -12.70
C LEU A 411 36.30 0.59 -12.81
N LEU A 412 35.85 -0.33 -13.68
CA LEU A 412 36.50 -1.60 -13.96
C LEU A 412 37.32 -1.54 -15.25
N ILE A 413 38.63 -1.67 -15.16
CA ILE A 413 39.55 -1.77 -16.30
C ILE A 413 40.01 -3.21 -16.45
N VAL A 414 40.04 -3.73 -17.68
CA VAL A 414 40.56 -5.08 -17.96
C VAL A 414 41.72 -5.00 -18.95
N ASN A 415 42.85 -5.58 -18.59
CA ASN A 415 44.06 -5.67 -19.39
C ASN A 415 44.42 -7.15 -19.69
N ARG A 416 45.08 -7.39 -20.82
CA ARG A 416 45.84 -8.62 -21.12
C ARG A 416 47.32 -8.36 -20.84
N ILE A 417 47.99 -9.32 -20.20
CA ILE A 417 49.42 -9.28 -19.92
C ILE A 417 50.13 -10.29 -20.82
N THR A 418 51.12 -9.83 -21.58
CA THR A 418 51.94 -10.67 -22.46
C THR A 418 53.41 -10.55 -22.09
N SER A 419 54.03 -11.65 -21.67
CA SER A 419 55.47 -11.72 -21.40
C SER A 419 56.28 -11.66 -22.69
N ASN A 420 57.16 -10.67 -22.80
CA ASN A 420 58.07 -10.49 -23.92
C ASN A 420 59.29 -11.42 -23.80
N PRO A 421 60.00 -11.73 -24.91
CA PRO A 421 61.18 -12.60 -24.88
C PRO A 421 62.37 -12.10 -24.03
N ASP A 422 62.38 -10.82 -23.66
CA ASP A 422 63.38 -10.20 -22.78
C ASP A 422 63.02 -10.26 -21.28
N GLY A 423 61.87 -10.86 -20.94
CA GLY A 423 61.36 -10.96 -19.58
C GLY A 423 60.56 -9.74 -19.10
N THR A 424 60.36 -8.72 -19.95
CA THR A 424 59.43 -7.61 -19.64
C THR A 424 57.98 -8.03 -19.90
N GLU A 425 57.02 -7.40 -19.22
CA GLU A 425 55.60 -7.57 -19.51
C GLU A 425 55.10 -6.42 -20.39
N SER A 426 54.30 -6.74 -21.40
CA SER A 426 53.49 -5.77 -22.13
C SER A 426 52.03 -5.84 -21.68
N VAL A 427 51.44 -4.67 -21.39
CA VAL A 427 50.07 -4.53 -20.91
C VAL A 427 49.21 -3.97 -22.04
N GLN A 428 48.23 -4.76 -22.50
CA GLN A 428 47.25 -4.34 -23.49
C GLN A 428 45.90 -4.12 -22.82
N ARG A 429 45.42 -2.87 -22.76
CA ARG A 429 44.05 -2.61 -22.30
C ARG A 429 43.03 -3.19 -23.28
N ILE A 430 42.13 -4.01 -22.76
CA ILE A 430 40.98 -4.57 -23.48
C ILE A 430 39.80 -3.60 -23.37
N THR A 431 39.53 -3.10 -22.16
CA THR A 431 38.38 -2.24 -21.91
C THR A 431 38.54 -1.39 -20.66
N ALA A 432 37.64 -0.41 -20.52
CA ALA A 432 37.25 0.21 -19.25
C ALA A 432 35.71 0.29 -19.23
N GLN A 433 35.09 -0.18 -18.15
CA GLN A 433 33.65 -0.18 -17.90
C GLN A 433 33.34 0.62 -16.64
N ASP A 434 32.15 1.21 -16.62
CA ASP A 434 31.70 2.26 -15.69
C ASP A 434 30.29 1.84 -15.22
N ASP A 435 29.23 2.55 -15.62
CA ASP A 435 27.87 2.22 -15.20
C ASP A 435 27.23 1.05 -15.99
N THR A 436 26.34 0.29 -15.35
CA THR A 436 25.41 -0.63 -16.04
C THR A 436 24.10 0.09 -16.39
N GLY A 437 24.00 0.60 -17.62
CA GLY A 437 22.86 1.37 -18.13
C GLY A 437 21.52 0.61 -18.34
N THR A 438 21.34 -0.60 -17.78
CA THR A 438 20.10 -1.37 -17.95
C THR A 438 19.06 -0.99 -16.89
N ASN A 439 18.04 -0.25 -17.31
CA ASN A 439 16.92 0.14 -16.45
C ASN A 439 15.64 -0.60 -16.84
N LEU A 440 15.17 -1.50 -15.97
CA LEU A 440 14.07 -2.43 -16.25
C LEU A 440 12.70 -1.74 -16.17
N LEU A 441 12.53 -0.68 -15.36
CA LEU A 441 11.27 0.05 -15.21
C LEU A 441 11.48 1.52 -14.79
N ALA A 442 12.09 2.29 -15.70
CA ALA A 442 12.43 3.70 -15.51
C ALA A 442 11.26 4.56 -14.98
N ASN A 443 11.60 5.56 -14.16
CA ASN A 443 10.71 6.45 -13.39
C ASN A 443 9.81 5.77 -12.34
N THR A 444 9.78 4.45 -12.24
CA THR A 444 8.86 3.71 -11.34
C THR A 444 9.61 2.79 -10.38
N PHE A 445 10.58 2.04 -10.88
CA PHE A 445 11.40 1.11 -10.11
C PHE A 445 12.81 1.11 -10.70
N GLU A 446 13.62 2.11 -10.32
CA GLU A 446 14.91 2.44 -10.96
C GLU A 446 15.98 1.35 -10.74
N THR A 447 16.20 0.47 -11.72
CA THR A 447 17.18 -0.62 -11.61
C THR A 447 18.53 -0.32 -12.25
N GLN A 448 18.73 0.89 -12.79
CA GLN A 448 20.04 1.33 -13.26
C GLN A 448 21.02 1.34 -12.09
N SER A 449 22.29 1.04 -12.35
CA SER A 449 23.33 1.07 -11.32
C SER A 449 24.68 1.49 -11.86
N ASP A 450 25.47 2.13 -11.00
CA ASP A 450 26.84 2.59 -11.25
C ASP A 450 27.88 1.42 -11.11
N ASP A 451 27.40 0.19 -10.95
CA ASP A 451 28.24 -1.02 -10.89
C ASP A 451 28.58 -1.56 -12.31
N PRO A 452 29.86 -1.71 -12.70
CA PRO A 452 30.27 -2.22 -14.01
C PRO A 452 30.20 -3.75 -14.09
N VAL A 453 29.84 -4.23 -15.28
CA VAL A 453 30.05 -5.63 -15.68
C VAL A 453 30.70 -5.70 -17.07
N PHE A 454 31.70 -6.57 -17.22
CA PHE A 454 32.34 -6.86 -18.49
C PHE A 454 32.31 -8.36 -18.81
N ARG A 455 31.85 -8.68 -20.02
CA ARG A 455 31.92 -10.02 -20.60
C ARG A 455 33.19 -10.16 -21.44
N LEU A 456 34.20 -10.80 -20.88
CA LEU A 456 35.47 -11.10 -21.53
C LEU A 456 35.38 -12.42 -22.32
N GLU A 457 35.48 -12.35 -23.64
CA GLU A 457 35.83 -13.51 -24.47
C GLU A 457 37.35 -13.64 -24.55
N VAL A 458 37.88 -14.78 -24.13
CA VAL A 458 39.33 -15.00 -24.04
C VAL A 458 39.84 -15.48 -25.39
N GLY A 459 40.56 -14.62 -26.12
CA GLY A 459 41.06 -14.94 -27.45
C GLY A 459 42.25 -15.91 -27.46
N GLU A 460 43.09 -15.88 -26.42
CA GLU A 460 44.34 -16.64 -26.30
C GLU A 460 44.60 -17.02 -24.84
N ASP A 461 45.29 -18.14 -24.61
CA ASP A 461 45.78 -18.52 -23.28
C ASP A 461 46.72 -17.42 -22.74
N GLY A 462 46.53 -17.00 -21.48
CA GLY A 462 47.38 -15.98 -20.89
C GLY A 462 46.97 -15.49 -19.52
N LEU A 463 47.72 -14.48 -19.05
CA LEU A 463 47.44 -13.76 -17.82
C LEU A 463 46.64 -12.49 -18.14
N TYR A 464 45.59 -12.28 -17.36
CA TYR A 464 44.70 -11.12 -17.45
C TYR A 464 44.74 -10.37 -16.12
N GLU A 465 44.47 -9.07 -16.18
CA GLU A 465 44.53 -8.17 -15.03
C GLU A 465 43.25 -7.33 -15.01
N ALA A 466 42.55 -7.38 -13.87
CA ALA A 466 41.39 -6.56 -13.58
C ALA A 466 41.80 -5.48 -12.60
N VAL A 467 41.68 -4.21 -13.00
CA VAL A 467 41.96 -3.06 -12.13
C VAL A 467 40.64 -2.39 -11.78
N VAL A 468 40.35 -2.21 -10.49
CA VAL A 468 39.16 -1.53 -9.99
C VAL A 468 39.62 -0.27 -9.26
N ARG A 469 38.96 0.86 -9.52
CA ARG A 469 39.20 2.10 -8.76
C ARG A 469 37.93 2.94 -8.71
N ASP A 470 37.86 3.84 -7.74
CA ASP A 470 36.76 4.79 -7.70
C ASP A 470 36.78 5.78 -8.89
N ARG A 471 35.62 6.20 -9.38
CA ARG A 471 35.45 7.24 -10.42
C ARG A 471 36.14 8.55 -10.03
N TYR A 472 36.11 8.90 -8.74
CA TYR A 472 36.65 10.13 -8.17
C TYR A 472 37.96 9.91 -7.38
N TRP A 473 38.59 8.73 -7.51
CA TRP A 473 39.76 8.25 -6.76
C TRP A 473 40.87 9.30 -6.50
N GLU A 474 41.24 10.14 -7.48
CA GLU A 474 42.28 11.19 -7.32
C GLU A 474 42.00 12.16 -6.16
N THR A 475 40.72 12.33 -5.79
CA THR A 475 40.27 13.39 -4.87
C THR A 475 39.51 12.87 -3.65
N ARG A 476 39.04 11.62 -3.65
CA ARG A 476 38.35 11.01 -2.51
C ARG A 476 38.92 9.63 -2.19
N GLY A 477 39.05 9.37 -0.89
CA GLY A 477 39.26 8.06 -0.29
C GLY A 477 38.50 8.01 1.02
N ASN A 478 37.80 6.91 1.28
CA ASN A 478 37.03 6.72 2.50
C ASN A 478 36.75 5.22 2.66
N PRO A 479 36.97 4.61 3.84
CA PRO A 479 36.81 3.15 4.00
C PRO A 479 35.37 2.64 3.81
N ARG A 480 34.36 3.53 3.68
CA ARG A 480 33.00 3.17 3.27
C ARG A 480 32.84 2.95 1.75
N LEU A 481 33.81 3.35 0.93
CA LEU A 481 33.86 3.10 -0.52
C LEU A 481 34.28 1.65 -0.77
N ARG A 482 33.42 0.71 -0.39
CA ARG A 482 33.68 -0.73 -0.49
C ARG A 482 33.16 -1.28 -1.80
N TYR A 483 33.87 -2.24 -2.38
CA TYR A 483 33.42 -2.97 -3.55
C TYR A 483 33.59 -4.48 -3.35
N ALA A 484 32.98 -5.26 -4.23
CA ALA A 484 33.25 -6.67 -4.41
C ALA A 484 33.48 -6.96 -5.89
N LEU A 485 34.69 -7.37 -6.26
CA LEU A 485 35.03 -7.79 -7.61
C LEU A 485 34.76 -9.30 -7.75
N SER A 486 33.74 -9.65 -8.53
CA SER A 486 33.51 -11.02 -8.97
C SER A 486 34.26 -11.27 -10.28
N ILE A 487 35.16 -12.25 -10.28
CA ILE A 487 35.81 -12.79 -11.48
C ILE A 487 35.33 -14.23 -11.64
N ARG A 488 34.44 -14.49 -12.60
CA ARG A 488 33.77 -15.79 -12.74
C ARG A 488 33.67 -16.26 -14.18
N LYS A 489 33.63 -17.58 -14.39
CA LYS A 489 33.21 -18.13 -15.69
C LYS A 489 31.73 -17.85 -15.90
N GLN A 490 31.29 -17.81 -17.17
CA GLN A 490 29.89 -17.65 -17.53
C GLN A 490 28.98 -18.60 -16.74
N TYR A 491 28.16 -18.06 -15.84
CA TYR A 491 27.25 -18.80 -14.98
C TYR A 491 25.83 -18.20 -15.09
N PRO A 492 25.09 -18.50 -16.18
CA PRO A 492 23.82 -17.84 -16.49
C PRO A 492 22.83 -17.93 -15.32
N ASP A 493 22.14 -16.85 -14.96
CA ASP A 493 21.19 -16.86 -13.85
C ASP A 493 20.08 -15.79 -14.03
N VAL A 494 19.01 -15.88 -13.25
CA VAL A 494 17.91 -14.91 -13.27
C VAL A 494 17.32 -14.62 -11.89
N ARG A 495 16.94 -13.37 -11.63
CA ARG A 495 16.05 -12.99 -10.52
C ARG A 495 14.82 -12.26 -11.08
N VAL A 496 13.64 -12.55 -10.54
CA VAL A 496 12.37 -11.94 -10.94
C VAL A 496 11.81 -11.07 -9.82
N ILE A 497 11.42 -9.84 -10.16
CA ILE A 497 10.79 -8.88 -9.26
C ILE A 497 9.38 -8.56 -9.78
N ALA A 498 8.38 -8.66 -8.93
CA ALA A 498 7.00 -8.20 -9.15
C ALA A 498 6.81 -6.78 -8.62
N VAL A 499 6.38 -5.84 -9.46
CA VAL A 499 6.06 -4.45 -9.10
C VAL A 499 4.58 -4.20 -9.43
N PRO A 500 3.72 -3.93 -8.44
CA PRO A 500 2.34 -3.53 -8.68
C PRO A 500 2.22 -2.25 -9.50
N ASP A 501 1.44 -2.27 -10.58
CA ASP A 501 1.24 -1.11 -11.44
C ASP A 501 0.17 -0.17 -10.87
N ALA A 502 0.47 1.13 -10.83
CA ALA A 502 -0.55 2.14 -10.57
C ALA A 502 -1.42 2.35 -11.83
N PRO A 503 -2.77 2.38 -11.74
CA PRO A 503 -3.64 2.57 -12.91
C PRO A 503 -3.47 3.95 -13.56
N THR A 504 -2.97 4.92 -12.79
CA THR A 504 -2.53 6.25 -13.24
C THR A 504 -1.05 6.40 -12.93
N ALA A 505 -0.23 6.69 -13.94
CA ALA A 505 1.21 6.89 -13.79
C ALA A 505 1.51 8.04 -12.82
N GLY A 506 2.58 7.91 -12.04
CA GLY A 506 3.02 8.92 -11.08
C GLY A 506 2.30 8.89 -9.72
N GLN A 507 1.58 7.81 -9.37
CA GLN A 507 0.90 7.67 -8.07
C GLN A 507 1.33 6.41 -7.31
N THR A 508 1.39 6.51 -5.98
CA THR A 508 1.41 5.34 -5.08
C THR A 508 0.02 4.69 -5.03
N TRP A 509 -0.04 3.37 -5.14
CA TRP A 509 -1.28 2.61 -5.27
C TRP A 509 -1.20 1.23 -4.58
N PRO A 510 -2.25 0.75 -3.90
CA PRO A 510 -2.27 -0.60 -3.31
C PRO A 510 -2.65 -1.65 -4.36
N VAL A 511 -2.29 -2.91 -4.11
CA VAL A 511 -2.92 -4.06 -4.81
C VAL A 511 -4.27 -4.30 -4.15
N SER A 512 -5.30 -3.58 -4.62
CA SER A 512 -6.66 -3.68 -4.09
C SER A 512 -7.65 -3.94 -5.23
N LEU A 513 -8.44 -4.99 -5.06
CA LEU A 513 -9.42 -5.54 -6.01
C LEU A 513 -10.83 -5.34 -5.46
N ARG A 514 -11.79 -5.08 -6.35
CA ARG A 514 -13.22 -5.29 -6.09
C ARG A 514 -13.60 -6.75 -6.36
N LYS A 515 -14.80 -7.17 -5.95
CA LYS A 515 -15.34 -8.48 -6.33
C LYS A 515 -15.61 -8.53 -7.84
N GLY A 516 -15.02 -9.49 -8.55
CA GLY A 516 -15.05 -9.55 -10.02
C GLY A 516 -14.12 -8.54 -10.70
N ASP A 517 -12.97 -8.22 -10.10
CA ASP A 517 -11.98 -7.24 -10.56
C ASP A 517 -10.64 -7.91 -10.92
N GLN A 518 -9.76 -7.17 -11.59
CA GLN A 518 -8.43 -7.65 -11.99
C GLN A 518 -7.36 -6.57 -11.76
N PHE A 519 -6.14 -6.97 -11.38
CA PHE A 519 -5.03 -6.07 -11.07
C PHE A 519 -3.73 -6.51 -11.78
N PRO A 520 -3.07 -5.65 -12.58
CA PRO A 520 -1.84 -5.97 -13.27
C PRO A 520 -0.61 -5.76 -12.38
N VAL A 521 0.36 -6.67 -12.51
CA VAL A 521 1.64 -6.63 -11.80
C VAL A 521 2.75 -6.79 -12.83
N SER A 522 3.58 -5.77 -12.98
CA SER A 522 4.78 -5.81 -13.82
C SER A 522 5.79 -6.81 -13.25
N LEU A 523 6.37 -7.62 -14.12
CA LEU A 523 7.44 -8.56 -13.80
C LEU A 523 8.73 -8.07 -14.45
N LEU A 524 9.81 -7.94 -13.68
CA LEU A 524 11.12 -7.45 -14.11
C LEU A 524 12.17 -8.56 -13.94
N LEU A 525 12.97 -8.82 -14.97
CA LEU A 525 13.96 -9.90 -15.00
C LEU A 525 15.38 -9.34 -15.00
N PHE A 526 16.10 -9.54 -13.90
CA PHE A 526 17.55 -9.40 -13.88
C PHE A 526 18.16 -10.67 -14.48
N ARG A 527 18.52 -10.62 -15.77
CA ARG A 527 19.16 -11.71 -16.52
C ARG A 527 20.68 -11.54 -16.44
N SER A 528 21.36 -12.45 -15.76
CA SER A 528 22.80 -12.41 -15.53
C SER A 528 23.56 -13.39 -16.43
N ASP A 529 24.84 -13.12 -16.67
CA ASP A 529 25.79 -14.02 -17.33
C ASP A 529 25.35 -14.59 -18.70
N GLY A 530 24.55 -13.81 -19.42
CA GLY A 530 24.03 -14.19 -20.73
C GLY A 530 22.85 -15.16 -20.68
N PHE A 531 22.20 -15.34 -19.53
CA PHE A 531 20.94 -16.10 -19.44
C PHE A 531 19.86 -15.47 -20.31
N ASN A 532 19.44 -16.19 -21.34
CA ASN A 532 18.56 -15.66 -22.36
C ASN A 532 17.19 -16.35 -22.39
N ASP A 533 17.05 -17.53 -21.78
CA ASP A 533 15.94 -18.45 -22.03
C ASP A 533 14.60 -18.01 -21.40
N PRO A 534 13.47 -18.63 -21.80
CA PRO A 534 12.17 -18.29 -21.23
C PRO A 534 12.09 -18.53 -19.72
N VAL A 535 11.32 -17.69 -19.04
CA VAL A 535 11.04 -17.82 -17.60
C VAL A 535 9.54 -17.88 -17.40
N GLU A 536 9.07 -18.93 -16.75
CA GLU A 536 7.67 -19.09 -16.37
C GLU A 536 7.46 -18.51 -14.97
N VAL A 537 6.42 -17.68 -14.80
CA VAL A 537 6.05 -17.06 -13.53
C VAL A 537 4.62 -17.43 -13.20
N PHE A 538 4.40 -17.92 -11.99
CA PHE A 538 3.13 -18.49 -11.53
C PHE A 538 2.85 -18.15 -10.06
N ALA A 539 1.58 -18.22 -9.66
CA ALA A 539 1.19 -18.08 -8.27
C ALA A 539 1.13 -19.43 -7.55
N THR A 540 1.50 -19.44 -6.27
CA THR A 540 1.30 -20.58 -5.37
C THR A 540 0.43 -20.16 -4.19
N ASN A 541 -0.24 -21.14 -3.56
CA ASN A 541 -1.07 -20.94 -2.37
C ASN A 541 -2.18 -19.87 -2.52
N LEU A 542 -2.84 -19.82 -3.68
CA LEU A 542 -3.96 -18.91 -3.96
C LEU A 542 -5.15 -19.16 -3.01
N PRO A 543 -5.64 -18.13 -2.28
CA PRO A 543 -6.88 -18.22 -1.50
C PRO A 543 -8.13 -18.46 -2.35
N GLU A 544 -9.18 -19.00 -1.75
CA GLU A 544 -10.44 -19.27 -2.44
C GLU A 544 -11.06 -17.99 -3.04
N GLY A 545 -11.39 -18.04 -4.32
CA GLY A 545 -11.91 -16.91 -5.10
C GLY A 545 -10.85 -16.10 -5.85
N LEU A 546 -9.60 -16.11 -5.40
CA LEU A 546 -8.48 -15.52 -6.12
C LEU A 546 -7.94 -16.47 -7.19
N SER A 547 -7.58 -15.92 -8.34
CA SER A 547 -6.84 -16.65 -9.37
C SER A 547 -5.75 -15.77 -9.99
N CYS A 548 -4.72 -16.41 -10.52
CA CYS A 548 -3.59 -15.74 -11.15
C CYS A 548 -3.00 -16.72 -12.17
N ARG A 549 -3.24 -16.47 -13.46
CA ARG A 549 -2.79 -17.36 -14.54
C ARG A 549 -1.29 -17.19 -14.77
N ASP A 550 -0.61 -18.29 -15.04
CA ASP A 550 0.84 -18.35 -15.29
C ASP A 550 1.24 -17.65 -16.60
N VAL A 551 2.43 -17.04 -16.61
CA VAL A 551 2.93 -16.33 -17.80
C VAL A 551 4.36 -16.77 -18.13
N THR A 552 4.64 -16.95 -19.42
CA THR A 552 5.99 -17.28 -19.91
C THR A 552 6.60 -16.03 -20.54
N ILE A 553 7.58 -15.44 -19.86
CA ILE A 553 8.35 -14.28 -20.36
C ILE A 553 9.42 -14.81 -21.32
N GLY A 554 9.38 -14.31 -22.54
CA GLY A 554 10.11 -14.88 -23.67
C GLY A 554 11.61 -14.72 -23.63
N GLN A 555 12.27 -15.36 -24.60
CA GLN A 555 13.72 -15.29 -24.77
C GLN A 555 14.18 -13.83 -24.92
N GLY A 556 15.17 -13.41 -24.13
CA GLY A 556 15.71 -12.06 -24.12
C GLY A 556 14.77 -10.95 -23.63
N GLN A 557 13.51 -11.26 -23.30
CA GLN A 557 12.59 -10.29 -22.72
C GLN A 557 12.99 -10.02 -21.26
N THR A 558 13.13 -8.74 -20.92
CA THR A 558 13.53 -8.26 -19.59
C THR A 558 12.34 -7.89 -18.71
N SER A 559 11.12 -7.93 -19.24
CA SER A 559 9.89 -7.71 -18.48
C SER A 559 8.68 -8.45 -19.05
N GLY A 560 7.62 -8.53 -18.24
CA GLY A 560 6.30 -9.03 -18.62
C GLY A 560 5.22 -8.52 -17.65
N THR A 561 4.00 -9.03 -17.75
CA THR A 561 2.91 -8.69 -16.82
C THR A 561 2.16 -9.95 -16.43
N ILE A 562 1.91 -10.13 -15.13
CA ILE A 562 0.96 -11.11 -14.60
C ILE A 562 -0.25 -10.38 -14.02
N VAL A 563 -1.42 -11.03 -13.99
CA VAL A 563 -2.67 -10.40 -13.51
C VAL A 563 -3.28 -11.26 -12.41
N ILE A 564 -3.67 -10.60 -11.33
CA ILE A 564 -4.40 -11.19 -10.22
C ILE A 564 -5.88 -10.88 -10.43
N GLU A 565 -6.73 -11.88 -10.30
CA GLU A 565 -8.19 -11.79 -10.47
C GLU A 565 -8.89 -12.21 -9.18
N ALA A 566 -9.90 -11.45 -8.77
CA ALA A 566 -10.83 -11.84 -7.71
C ALA A 566 -12.20 -12.11 -8.32
N ASN A 567 -12.73 -13.32 -8.15
CA ASN A 567 -14.11 -13.63 -8.56
C ASN A 567 -15.15 -13.04 -7.58
N GLU A 568 -16.44 -13.17 -7.89
CA GLU A 568 -17.54 -12.58 -7.11
C GLU A 568 -17.71 -13.16 -5.69
N ASN A 569 -17.22 -14.39 -5.47
CA ASN A 569 -17.31 -15.10 -4.19
C ASN A 569 -16.08 -14.90 -3.30
N THR A 570 -15.02 -14.23 -3.78
CA THR A 570 -13.79 -13.99 -3.04
C THR A 570 -14.07 -13.30 -1.71
N ALA A 571 -13.55 -13.86 -0.60
CA ALA A 571 -13.71 -13.26 0.71
C ALA A 571 -13.05 -11.87 0.75
N SER A 572 -13.75 -10.86 1.31
CA SER A 572 -13.19 -9.53 1.48
C SER A 572 -12.21 -9.50 2.67
N GLY A 573 -11.13 -8.74 2.54
CA GLY A 573 -10.02 -8.75 3.50
C GLY A 573 -8.65 -8.57 2.85
N LEU A 574 -7.59 -8.86 3.60
CA LEU A 574 -6.20 -8.85 3.14
C LEU A 574 -5.71 -10.28 2.94
N HIS A 575 -5.19 -10.58 1.76
CA HIS A 575 -4.76 -11.91 1.34
C HIS A 575 -3.27 -11.90 0.95
N PRO A 576 -2.38 -12.62 1.65
CA PRO A 576 -1.01 -12.79 1.19
C PRO A 576 -0.99 -13.68 -0.06
N LEU A 577 -0.14 -13.32 -1.04
CA LEU A 577 0.04 -14.05 -2.29
C LEU A 577 1.53 -14.36 -2.50
N THR A 578 1.85 -15.61 -2.79
CA THR A 578 3.21 -16.01 -3.18
C THR A 578 3.28 -16.16 -4.69
N LEU A 579 4.22 -15.44 -5.31
CA LEU A 579 4.60 -15.65 -6.70
C LEU A 579 5.94 -16.38 -6.75
N SER A 580 6.05 -17.35 -7.65
CA SER A 580 7.26 -18.13 -7.91
C SER A 580 7.60 -18.06 -9.39
N TYR A 581 8.86 -18.23 -9.73
CA TYR A 581 9.31 -18.41 -11.10
C TYR A 581 10.09 -19.72 -11.25
N ARG A 582 10.01 -20.31 -12.44
CA ARG A 582 10.82 -21.47 -12.81
C ARG A 582 11.44 -21.31 -14.19
N THR A 583 12.63 -21.88 -14.35
CA THR A 583 13.33 -21.99 -15.64
C THR A 583 14.37 -23.12 -15.59
N THR A 584 14.88 -23.50 -16.75
CA THR A 584 15.98 -24.46 -16.92
C THR A 584 17.18 -23.71 -17.48
N ILE A 585 18.34 -23.91 -16.87
CA ILE A 585 19.60 -23.27 -17.27
C ILE A 585 20.59 -24.35 -17.71
N ASP A 586 20.91 -24.33 -18.99
CA ASP A 586 21.92 -25.18 -19.61
C ASP A 586 23.31 -24.54 -19.54
N ASP A 587 24.36 -25.36 -19.39
CA ASP A 587 25.74 -24.87 -19.40
C ASP A 587 26.17 -24.52 -20.84
N PRO A 588 26.48 -23.23 -21.14
CA PRO A 588 26.80 -22.81 -22.51
C PRO A 588 28.11 -23.39 -23.05
N ASN A 589 29.02 -23.83 -22.18
CA ASN A 589 30.30 -24.42 -22.59
C ASN A 589 30.11 -25.90 -22.90
N LEU A 590 29.34 -26.63 -22.10
CA LEU A 590 28.98 -28.02 -22.40
C LEU A 590 28.10 -28.11 -23.66
N TRP A 591 27.24 -27.12 -23.92
CA TRP A 591 26.53 -27.02 -25.20
C TRP A 591 27.49 -26.92 -26.40
N LYS A 592 28.51 -26.04 -26.32
CA LYS A 592 29.53 -25.93 -27.37
C LYS A 592 30.30 -27.23 -27.57
N VAL A 593 30.64 -27.95 -26.49
CA VAL A 593 31.32 -29.26 -26.56
C VAL A 593 30.44 -30.30 -27.26
N LEU A 594 29.16 -30.36 -26.88
CA LEU A 594 28.17 -31.24 -27.50
C LEU A 594 27.99 -30.96 -29.00
N GLU A 595 27.81 -29.69 -29.38
CA GLU A 595 27.61 -29.33 -30.78
C GLU A 595 28.87 -29.55 -31.63
N SER A 596 30.06 -29.34 -31.05
CA SER A 596 31.34 -29.72 -31.67
C SER A 596 31.44 -31.24 -31.89
N ALA A 597 31.04 -32.05 -30.90
CA ALA A 597 31.05 -33.51 -31.02
C ALA A 597 30.05 -33.99 -32.09
N ARG A 598 28.84 -33.41 -32.13
CA ARG A 598 27.82 -33.70 -33.16
C ARG A 598 28.29 -33.34 -34.56
N THR A 599 28.95 -32.19 -34.71
CA THR A 599 29.55 -31.76 -35.98
C THR A 599 30.62 -32.76 -36.45
N ALA A 600 31.56 -33.14 -35.56
CA ALA A 600 32.59 -34.13 -35.88
C ALA A 600 31.98 -35.50 -36.25
N HIS A 601 30.92 -35.94 -35.57
CA HIS A 601 30.18 -37.15 -35.91
C HIS A 601 29.57 -37.08 -37.32
N GLN A 602 28.88 -35.97 -37.66
CA GLN A 602 28.32 -35.75 -39.00
C GLN A 602 29.40 -35.72 -40.10
N GLU A 603 30.56 -35.11 -39.84
CA GLU A 603 31.68 -35.10 -40.78
C GLU A 603 32.25 -36.50 -41.00
N SER A 604 32.45 -37.28 -39.93
CA SER A 604 32.86 -38.69 -40.08
C SER A 604 31.83 -39.54 -40.83
N ALA A 605 30.53 -39.24 -40.72
CA ALA A 605 29.50 -39.95 -41.49
C ALA A 605 29.58 -39.64 -43.00
N LYS A 606 29.89 -38.40 -43.37
CA LYS A 606 30.17 -38.02 -44.78
C LYS A 606 31.41 -38.73 -45.31
N LEU A 607 32.50 -38.77 -44.54
CA LEU A 607 33.73 -39.47 -44.92
C LEU A 607 33.51 -40.98 -45.14
N VAL A 608 32.66 -41.63 -44.34
CA VAL A 608 32.26 -43.03 -44.57
C VAL A 608 31.52 -43.18 -45.90
N ALA A 609 30.57 -42.30 -46.21
CA ALA A 609 29.83 -42.33 -47.48
C ALA A 609 30.74 -42.08 -48.71
N GLU A 610 31.66 -41.13 -48.61
CA GLU A 610 32.63 -40.82 -49.67
C GLU A 610 33.63 -41.97 -49.89
N SER A 611 34.15 -42.55 -48.81
CA SER A 611 35.05 -43.72 -48.86
C SER A 611 34.34 -44.96 -49.44
N GLN A 612 33.07 -45.17 -49.09
CA GLN A 612 32.25 -46.24 -49.67
C GLN A 612 32.04 -46.02 -51.17
N ALA A 613 31.66 -44.80 -51.60
CA ALA A 613 31.49 -44.49 -53.01
C ALA A 613 32.79 -44.64 -53.83
N LYS A 614 33.95 -44.27 -53.25
CA LYS A 614 35.28 -44.50 -53.84
C LYS A 614 35.58 -46.00 -53.98
N LEU A 615 35.29 -46.80 -52.96
CA LEU A 615 35.46 -48.25 -52.97
C LEU A 615 34.56 -48.92 -54.02
N ASP A 616 33.29 -48.49 -54.12
CA ASP A 616 32.32 -49.02 -55.09
C ASP A 616 32.71 -48.67 -56.53
N ALA A 617 33.21 -47.44 -56.77
CA ALA A 617 33.72 -47.02 -58.06
C ALA A 617 34.98 -47.81 -58.49
N LEU A 618 35.92 -48.04 -57.56
CA LEU A 618 37.10 -48.87 -57.81
C LEU A 618 36.74 -50.34 -58.05
N ASN A 619 35.77 -50.89 -57.32
CA ASN A 619 35.22 -52.23 -57.57
C ASN A 619 34.61 -52.35 -58.98
N ALA A 620 33.82 -51.36 -59.40
CA ALA A 620 33.22 -51.34 -60.73
C ALA A 620 34.29 -51.25 -61.84
N GLN A 621 35.31 -50.42 -61.66
CA GLN A 621 36.46 -50.34 -62.58
C GLN A 621 37.23 -51.66 -62.65
N LEU A 622 37.60 -52.23 -61.49
CA LEU A 622 38.31 -53.52 -61.41
C LEU A 622 37.51 -54.65 -62.07
N SER A 623 36.19 -54.68 -61.88
CA SER A 623 35.32 -55.67 -62.56
C SER A 623 35.32 -55.49 -64.08
N ALA A 624 35.25 -54.26 -64.59
CA ALA A 624 35.30 -53.97 -66.01
C ALA A 624 36.66 -54.30 -66.65
N THR A 625 37.76 -53.96 -65.98
CA THR A 625 39.13 -54.26 -66.46
C THR A 625 39.41 -55.77 -66.43
N ASN A 626 38.93 -56.50 -65.42
CA ASN A 626 39.03 -57.97 -65.39
C ASN A 626 38.22 -58.63 -66.52
N GLN A 627 37.05 -58.08 -66.87
CA GLN A 627 36.30 -58.56 -68.03
C GLN A 627 37.09 -58.33 -69.33
N GLN A 628 37.62 -57.12 -69.55
CA GLN A 628 38.47 -56.81 -70.71
C GLN A 628 39.72 -57.69 -70.78
N LEU A 629 40.34 -57.98 -69.64
CA LEU A 629 41.47 -58.91 -69.55
C LEU A 629 41.07 -60.32 -69.98
N THR A 630 39.93 -60.82 -69.51
CA THR A 630 39.39 -62.14 -69.88
C THR A 630 39.10 -62.22 -71.39
N GLU A 631 38.50 -61.17 -71.96
CA GLU A 631 38.23 -61.06 -73.40
C GLU A 631 39.53 -60.99 -74.23
N ALA A 632 40.54 -60.25 -73.78
CA ALA A 632 41.84 -60.17 -74.45
C ALA A 632 42.63 -61.49 -74.36
N GLU A 633 42.59 -62.19 -73.21
CA GLU A 633 43.22 -63.50 -73.03
C GLU A 633 42.56 -64.57 -73.92
N ALA A 634 41.23 -64.53 -74.08
CA ALA A 634 40.52 -65.37 -75.05
C ALA A 634 40.94 -65.08 -76.50
N ALA A 635 41.01 -63.81 -76.89
CA ALA A 635 41.42 -63.42 -78.25
C ALA A 635 42.88 -63.82 -78.58
N ASN A 636 43.80 -63.70 -77.62
CA ASN A 636 45.19 -64.13 -77.78
C ASN A 636 45.35 -65.66 -77.87
N ALA A 637 44.42 -66.43 -77.29
CA ALA A 637 44.37 -67.88 -77.47
C ALA A 637 43.98 -68.30 -78.90
N GLU A 638 43.22 -67.46 -79.63
CA GLU A 638 42.85 -67.71 -81.02
C GLU A 638 43.96 -67.30 -82.02
N GLN A 639 44.80 -66.30 -81.70
CA GLN A 639 45.93 -65.87 -82.57
C GLN A 639 47.26 -65.64 -81.81
N PRO A 640 47.97 -66.70 -81.37
CA PRO A 640 49.08 -66.60 -80.42
C PRO A 640 50.41 -65.99 -80.93
N GLN A 641 50.47 -65.49 -82.17
CA GLN A 641 51.69 -65.01 -82.82
C GLN A 641 51.63 -63.53 -83.26
N ALA A 642 50.56 -62.82 -82.94
CA ALA A 642 50.48 -61.37 -83.14
C ALA A 642 51.06 -60.62 -81.92
N GLU A 643 51.89 -59.59 -82.14
CA GLU A 643 52.45 -58.81 -81.04
C GLU A 643 51.35 -58.05 -80.25
N SER A 644 50.36 -57.49 -80.96
CA SER A 644 49.34 -56.58 -80.40
C SER A 644 48.48 -57.15 -79.26
N PRO A 645 47.90 -58.37 -79.33
CA PRO A 645 47.13 -58.93 -78.20
C PRO A 645 47.99 -59.19 -76.96
N SER A 646 49.26 -59.56 -77.14
CA SER A 646 50.17 -59.88 -76.03
C SER A 646 50.55 -58.66 -75.20
N GLU A 647 50.80 -57.52 -75.86
CA GLU A 647 51.05 -56.24 -75.18
C GLU A 647 49.80 -55.72 -74.45
N GLN A 648 48.61 -55.92 -75.03
CA GLN A 648 47.35 -55.51 -74.44
C GLN A 648 47.03 -56.27 -73.14
N ILE A 649 47.28 -57.59 -73.11
CA ILE A 649 47.14 -58.41 -71.88
C ILE A 649 48.14 -57.95 -70.81
N ALA A 650 49.40 -57.72 -71.17
CA ALA A 650 50.42 -57.27 -70.21
C ALA A 650 50.05 -55.92 -69.57
N LYS A 651 49.49 -54.99 -70.36
CA LYS A 651 48.97 -53.71 -69.88
C LYS A 651 47.77 -53.89 -68.95
N LEU A 652 46.77 -54.67 -69.35
CA LEU A 652 45.55 -54.90 -68.55
C LEU A 652 45.85 -55.61 -67.21
N ARG A 653 46.80 -56.54 -67.17
CA ARG A 653 47.26 -57.16 -65.91
C ARG A 653 47.90 -56.15 -64.95
N SER A 654 48.77 -55.28 -65.45
CA SER A 654 49.36 -54.18 -64.66
C SER A 654 48.29 -53.21 -64.12
N GLU A 655 47.25 -52.96 -64.91
CA GLU A 655 46.12 -52.11 -64.53
C GLU A 655 45.20 -52.79 -63.48
N VAL A 656 44.99 -54.11 -63.58
CA VAL A 656 44.32 -54.93 -62.56
C VAL A 656 45.09 -54.96 -61.24
N ASP A 657 46.42 -55.15 -61.28
CA ASP A 657 47.27 -55.11 -60.07
C ASP A 657 47.20 -53.74 -59.39
N SER A 658 47.30 -52.66 -60.17
CA SER A 658 47.16 -51.27 -59.69
C SER A 658 45.79 -50.99 -59.06
N LEU A 659 44.70 -51.38 -59.73
CA LEU A 659 43.34 -51.22 -59.21
C LEU A 659 43.09 -52.08 -57.96
N THR A 660 43.66 -53.28 -57.89
CA THR A 660 43.59 -54.14 -56.69
C THR A 660 44.33 -53.50 -55.51
N GLN A 661 45.50 -52.90 -55.74
CA GLN A 661 46.21 -52.15 -54.71
C GLN A 661 45.41 -50.92 -54.23
N GLN A 662 44.83 -50.15 -55.16
CA GLN A 662 43.97 -49.00 -54.85
C GLN A 662 42.71 -49.41 -54.08
N LEU A 663 42.09 -50.55 -54.43
CA LEU A 663 40.93 -51.10 -53.73
C LEU A 663 41.29 -51.50 -52.28
N SER A 664 42.46 -52.10 -52.06
CA SER A 664 42.93 -52.42 -50.70
C SER A 664 43.13 -51.17 -49.85
N ALA A 665 43.66 -50.09 -50.44
CA ALA A 665 43.82 -48.80 -49.77
C ALA A 665 42.47 -48.14 -49.47
N ALA A 666 41.53 -48.11 -50.43
CA ALA A 666 40.17 -47.59 -50.21
C ALA A 666 39.39 -48.40 -49.15
N THR A 667 39.65 -49.70 -49.04
CA THR A 667 39.07 -50.55 -47.98
C THR A 667 39.61 -50.14 -46.60
N GLN A 668 40.91 -49.87 -46.48
CA GLN A 668 41.53 -49.39 -45.24
C GLN A 668 41.05 -47.97 -44.88
N GLU A 669 40.92 -47.08 -45.86
CA GLU A 669 40.32 -45.74 -45.68
C GLU A 669 38.89 -45.84 -45.13
N LEU A 670 38.05 -46.72 -45.70
CA LEU A 670 36.68 -46.93 -45.26
C LEU A 670 36.59 -47.48 -43.82
N GLU A 671 37.40 -48.47 -43.46
CA GLU A 671 37.40 -49.01 -42.09
C GLU A 671 37.94 -47.99 -41.07
N ALA A 672 38.94 -47.17 -41.44
CA ALA A 672 39.40 -46.05 -40.61
C ALA A 672 38.32 -44.97 -40.44
N ALA A 673 37.56 -44.66 -41.49
CA ALA A 673 36.43 -43.73 -41.43
C ALA A 673 35.31 -44.27 -40.51
N LYS A 674 34.97 -45.57 -40.61
CA LYS A 674 33.99 -46.22 -39.73
C LYS A 674 34.42 -46.23 -38.27
N ALA A 675 35.69 -46.51 -37.98
CA ALA A 675 36.23 -46.45 -36.62
C ALA A 675 36.18 -45.02 -36.05
N THR A 676 36.48 -44.01 -36.88
CA THR A 676 36.36 -42.59 -36.50
C THR A 676 34.90 -42.21 -36.21
N LEU A 677 33.95 -42.68 -37.03
CA LEU A 677 32.52 -42.47 -36.81
C LEU A 677 32.04 -43.06 -35.48
N ALA A 678 32.42 -44.30 -35.17
CA ALA A 678 32.08 -44.95 -33.90
C ALA A 678 32.65 -44.18 -32.69
N SER A 679 33.92 -43.77 -32.74
CA SER A 679 34.55 -42.98 -31.68
C SER A 679 33.89 -41.60 -31.50
N ASN A 680 33.49 -40.93 -32.60
CA ASN A 680 32.74 -39.68 -32.51
C ASN A 680 31.32 -39.87 -31.96
N ALA A 681 30.68 -41.02 -32.18
CA ALA A 681 29.37 -41.33 -31.58
C ALA A 681 29.47 -41.50 -30.05
N GLU A 682 30.51 -42.15 -29.55
CA GLU A 682 30.81 -42.24 -28.11
C GLU A 682 31.04 -40.85 -27.51
N ARG A 683 31.83 -39.99 -28.17
CA ARG A 683 32.06 -38.60 -27.75
C ARG A 683 30.78 -37.76 -27.70
N VAL A 684 29.82 -38.00 -28.61
CA VAL A 684 28.49 -37.37 -28.54
C VAL A 684 27.73 -37.85 -27.31
N ALA A 685 27.68 -39.16 -27.06
CA ALA A 685 26.97 -39.71 -25.90
C ALA A 685 27.55 -39.22 -24.56
N GLU A 686 28.89 -39.13 -24.44
CA GLU A 686 29.57 -38.55 -23.28
C GLU A 686 29.23 -37.06 -23.10
N ALA A 687 29.27 -36.26 -24.18
CA ALA A 687 28.94 -34.84 -24.14
C ALA A 687 27.46 -34.60 -23.82
N GLU A 688 26.54 -35.44 -24.32
CA GLU A 688 25.12 -35.38 -23.98
C GLU A 688 24.88 -35.73 -22.51
N ALA A 689 25.53 -36.76 -21.97
CA ALA A 689 25.43 -37.11 -20.55
C ALA A 689 25.96 -35.97 -19.66
N ALA A 690 27.12 -35.41 -19.99
CA ALA A 690 27.69 -34.26 -19.26
C ALA A 690 26.74 -33.05 -19.29
N PHE A 691 26.27 -32.66 -20.47
CA PHE A 691 25.35 -31.55 -20.66
C PHE A 691 24.07 -31.68 -19.84
N HIS A 692 23.37 -32.82 -19.93
CA HIS A 692 22.15 -33.07 -19.16
C HIS A 692 22.40 -33.14 -17.64
N SER A 693 23.57 -33.62 -17.20
CA SER A 693 23.91 -33.69 -15.77
C SER A 693 24.22 -32.33 -15.14
N ALA A 694 24.68 -31.36 -15.93
CA ALA A 694 25.01 -30.01 -15.49
C ALA A 694 23.83 -29.02 -15.54
N ARG A 695 22.74 -29.40 -16.22
CA ARG A 695 21.49 -28.63 -16.33
C ARG A 695 20.95 -28.27 -14.95
N ARG A 696 20.80 -26.98 -14.66
CA ARG A 696 20.20 -26.48 -13.42
C ARG A 696 18.72 -26.18 -13.64
N ASN A 697 17.86 -26.80 -12.85
CA ASN A 697 16.46 -26.40 -12.73
C ASN A 697 16.36 -25.36 -11.61
N ILE A 698 15.91 -24.16 -11.94
CA ILE A 698 15.67 -23.10 -10.96
C ILE A 698 14.16 -23.04 -10.71
N GLU A 699 13.77 -23.12 -9.44
CA GLU A 699 12.45 -22.71 -8.96
C GLU A 699 12.67 -21.86 -7.70
N ALA A 700 12.17 -20.63 -7.71
CA ALA A 700 12.50 -19.64 -6.68
C ALA A 700 11.37 -18.60 -6.50
N PRO A 701 11.28 -17.97 -5.32
CA PRO A 701 10.28 -16.93 -5.06
C PRO A 701 10.57 -15.66 -5.88
N VAL A 702 9.51 -15.05 -6.40
CA VAL A 702 9.55 -13.72 -6.99
C VAL A 702 9.63 -12.68 -5.87
N ARG A 703 10.57 -11.75 -5.97
CA ARG A 703 10.72 -10.64 -5.02
C ARG A 703 9.65 -9.59 -5.30
N VAL A 704 9.23 -8.83 -4.30
CA VAL A 704 8.10 -7.89 -4.47
C VAL A 704 8.58 -6.46 -4.20
N GLY A 705 8.34 -5.57 -5.17
CA GLY A 705 8.57 -4.14 -5.07
C GLY A 705 7.31 -3.37 -4.65
N THR A 706 7.50 -2.18 -4.09
CA THR A 706 6.42 -1.20 -3.88
C THR A 706 6.92 0.21 -4.20
N ILE A 707 6.03 1.00 -4.78
CA ILE A 707 6.21 2.46 -4.89
C ILE A 707 5.89 3.04 -3.50
N VAL A 708 6.80 3.84 -2.96
CA VAL A 708 6.63 4.53 -1.67
C VAL A 708 6.11 5.94 -1.92
N TRP A 709 6.80 6.69 -2.77
CA TRP A 709 6.44 8.05 -3.18
C TRP A 709 6.56 8.23 -4.69
N SER A 710 5.61 8.94 -5.28
CA SER A 710 5.68 9.40 -6.66
C SER A 710 4.94 10.73 -6.79
N SER A 711 5.36 11.57 -7.74
CA SER A 711 4.85 12.94 -7.92
C SER A 711 4.43 13.26 -9.36
N ALA A 712 5.13 12.70 -10.36
CA ALA A 712 4.82 12.82 -11.77
C ALA A 712 5.41 11.64 -12.55
N ALA A 713 4.87 11.34 -13.74
CA ALA A 713 5.30 10.20 -14.55
C ALA A 713 6.74 10.31 -15.13
N ASN A 714 7.35 11.50 -15.07
CA ASN A 714 8.69 11.81 -15.57
C ASN A 714 9.67 12.20 -14.45
N VAL A 715 9.30 11.95 -13.18
CA VAL A 715 10.14 12.14 -12.01
C VAL A 715 10.31 10.76 -11.38
N PRO A 716 11.55 10.29 -11.14
CA PRO A 716 11.80 9.01 -10.50
C PRO A 716 11.01 8.83 -9.20
N ALA A 717 10.21 7.76 -9.14
CA ALA A 717 9.51 7.37 -7.94
C ALA A 717 10.50 6.82 -6.90
N ILE A 718 10.28 7.15 -5.62
CA ILE A 718 10.96 6.49 -4.51
C ILE A 718 10.28 5.15 -4.30
N SER A 719 11.00 4.08 -4.59
CA SER A 719 10.53 2.70 -4.47
C SER A 719 11.48 1.88 -3.59
N ARG A 720 11.05 0.67 -3.20
CA ARG A 720 11.84 -0.34 -2.47
C ARG A 720 11.25 -1.73 -2.61
N LEU A 721 11.93 -2.76 -2.13
CA LEU A 721 11.30 -4.06 -1.86
C LEU A 721 10.34 -4.00 -0.65
N THR A 722 9.34 -4.87 -0.65
CA THR A 722 8.36 -5.15 0.42
C THR A 722 8.42 -6.63 0.80
N SER A 723 7.99 -6.97 2.02
CA SER A 723 8.11 -8.32 2.60
C SER A 723 7.25 -9.36 1.89
N ALA A 724 6.07 -8.97 1.38
CA ALA A 724 5.15 -9.86 0.68
C ALA A 724 4.16 -9.11 -0.21
N LEU A 725 3.78 -9.74 -1.32
CA LEU A 725 2.65 -9.29 -2.15
C LEU A 725 1.35 -9.59 -1.39
N ASN A 726 0.62 -8.54 -1.02
CA ASN A 726 -0.64 -8.65 -0.32
C ASN A 726 -1.75 -8.04 -1.16
N VAL A 727 -2.81 -8.81 -1.40
CA VAL A 727 -3.97 -8.48 -2.20
C VAL A 727 -5.12 -8.10 -1.27
N SER A 728 -5.58 -6.86 -1.34
CA SER A 728 -6.80 -6.41 -0.69
C SER A 728 -8.00 -6.76 -1.56
N VAL A 729 -9.07 -7.30 -0.98
CA VAL A 729 -10.35 -7.54 -1.67
C VAL A 729 -11.46 -6.79 -0.94
N MET A 730 -12.14 -5.89 -1.66
CA MET A 730 -13.27 -5.10 -1.16
C MET A 730 -14.61 -5.85 -1.31
N ASP A 731 -15.62 -5.46 -0.52
CA ASP A 731 -16.99 -5.96 -0.68
C ASP A 731 -17.73 -5.36 -1.89
N GLU A 732 -17.32 -4.16 -2.32
CA GLU A 732 -17.87 -3.53 -3.51
C GLU A 732 -17.49 -4.36 -4.76
N PRO A 733 -18.44 -4.66 -5.67
CA PRO A 733 -18.14 -5.34 -6.93
C PRO A 733 -17.56 -4.38 -7.98
N ALA A 734 -16.76 -4.90 -8.91
CA ALA A 734 -16.27 -4.09 -10.04
C ALA A 734 -17.40 -3.80 -11.03
N PRO A 735 -17.52 -2.55 -11.56
CA PRO A 735 -18.55 -2.18 -12.53
C PRO A 735 -18.59 -3.07 -13.78
N PHE A 736 -17.44 -3.54 -14.24
CA PHE A 736 -17.33 -4.56 -15.29
C PHE A 736 -16.03 -5.34 -15.15
N GLN A 737 -15.93 -6.48 -15.83
CA GLN A 737 -14.73 -7.31 -15.90
C GLN A 737 -14.47 -7.77 -17.33
N LEU A 738 -13.21 -7.83 -17.74
CA LEU A 738 -12.81 -8.28 -19.06
C LEU A 738 -12.22 -9.69 -18.99
N THR A 739 -12.85 -10.65 -19.66
CA THR A 739 -12.45 -12.06 -19.61
C THR A 739 -12.24 -12.64 -21.01
N THR A 740 -11.37 -13.64 -21.09
CA THR A 740 -11.26 -14.52 -22.25
C THR A 740 -10.88 -15.93 -21.80
N ASP A 741 -11.49 -16.92 -22.45
CA ASP A 741 -11.17 -18.33 -22.26
C ASP A 741 -9.84 -18.70 -22.92
N VAL A 742 -9.35 -17.85 -23.84
CA VAL A 742 -8.08 -18.02 -24.54
C VAL A 742 -6.93 -17.46 -23.71
N HIS A 743 -6.27 -18.33 -22.94
CA HIS A 743 -5.09 -17.95 -22.17
C HIS A 743 -3.75 -18.16 -22.90
N ARG A 744 -3.61 -19.28 -23.62
CA ARG A 744 -2.40 -19.61 -24.39
C ARG A 744 -2.76 -19.86 -25.85
N ILE A 745 -1.98 -19.31 -26.78
CA ILE A 745 -2.07 -19.57 -28.22
C ILE A 745 -0.70 -19.94 -28.78
N THR A 746 -0.62 -21.08 -29.45
CA THR A 746 0.57 -21.52 -30.19
C THR A 746 0.30 -21.34 -31.68
N VAL A 747 1.14 -20.57 -32.37
CA VAL A 747 0.87 -20.09 -33.73
C VAL A 747 2.14 -19.99 -34.57
N ASN A 748 2.10 -20.34 -35.85
CA ASN A 748 3.23 -20.10 -36.74
C ASN A 748 3.35 -18.61 -37.13
N GLN A 749 4.52 -18.22 -37.63
CA GLN A 749 4.73 -16.95 -38.32
C GLN A 749 3.76 -16.78 -39.51
N SER A 750 3.31 -15.53 -39.75
CA SER A 750 2.29 -15.17 -40.74
C SER A 750 0.95 -15.88 -40.46
N ARG A 751 0.35 -15.64 -39.28
CA ARG A 751 -0.91 -16.28 -38.85
C ARG A 751 -1.86 -15.30 -38.15
N GLN A 752 -3.15 -15.38 -38.46
CA GLN A 752 -4.22 -14.53 -37.95
C GLN A 752 -5.14 -15.21 -36.92
N VAL A 753 -4.96 -14.92 -35.64
CA VAL A 753 -5.87 -15.37 -34.58
C VAL A 753 -7.03 -14.38 -34.41
N LEU A 754 -8.24 -14.93 -34.25
CA LEU A 754 -9.41 -14.19 -33.81
C LEU A 754 -9.65 -14.50 -32.34
N LEU A 755 -9.49 -13.50 -31.49
CA LEU A 755 -9.56 -13.58 -30.04
C LEU A 755 -10.95 -13.13 -29.56
N PRO A 756 -11.80 -14.02 -29.03
CA PRO A 756 -13.04 -13.63 -28.38
C PRO A 756 -12.74 -12.98 -27.01
N ILE A 757 -13.38 -11.84 -26.77
CA ILE A 757 -13.31 -11.07 -25.53
C ILE A 757 -14.73 -10.91 -24.99
N HIS A 758 -14.93 -11.20 -23.70
CA HIS A 758 -16.20 -11.11 -23.00
C HIS A 758 -16.15 -10.02 -21.93
N LEU A 759 -17.27 -9.34 -21.74
CA LEU A 759 -17.46 -8.23 -20.80
C LEU A 759 -18.57 -8.58 -19.81
N ALA A 760 -18.20 -9.03 -18.62
CA ALA A 760 -19.15 -9.19 -17.53
C ALA A 760 -19.54 -7.80 -17.00
N LYS A 761 -20.82 -7.43 -17.09
CA LYS A 761 -21.35 -6.11 -16.69
C LYS A 761 -22.07 -6.19 -15.34
N ARG A 762 -21.78 -5.26 -14.42
CA ARG A 762 -22.38 -5.16 -13.08
C ARG A 762 -22.80 -3.72 -12.78
N MET A 763 -23.43 -3.47 -11.63
CA MET A 763 -23.81 -2.12 -11.16
C MET A 763 -24.58 -1.26 -12.20
N SER A 764 -25.37 -1.89 -13.06
CA SER A 764 -26.06 -1.25 -14.20
C SER A 764 -25.14 -0.55 -15.21
N PHE A 765 -23.87 -0.95 -15.29
CA PHE A 765 -22.94 -0.50 -16.32
C PHE A 765 -23.38 -0.98 -17.71
N ASP A 766 -23.45 -0.07 -18.66
CA ASP A 766 -23.77 -0.37 -20.07
C ASP A 766 -23.04 0.56 -21.07
N GLU A 767 -22.08 1.36 -20.61
CA GLU A 767 -21.31 2.25 -21.48
C GLU A 767 -20.27 1.49 -22.31
N LYS A 768 -19.80 2.13 -23.39
CA LYS A 768 -18.77 1.53 -24.25
C LYS A 768 -17.45 1.33 -23.49
N VAL A 769 -16.71 0.29 -23.85
CA VAL A 769 -15.39 -0.04 -23.29
C VAL A 769 -14.34 -0.05 -24.40
N THR A 770 -13.33 0.80 -24.33
CA THR A 770 -12.19 0.77 -25.28
C THR A 770 -11.15 -0.25 -24.83
N LEU A 771 -10.58 -1.00 -25.77
CA LEU A 771 -9.59 -2.06 -25.56
C LEU A 771 -8.27 -1.68 -26.24
N THR A 772 -7.19 -1.58 -25.46
CA THR A 772 -5.85 -1.22 -25.95
C THR A 772 -4.85 -2.31 -25.55
N PRO A 773 -4.27 -3.07 -26.49
CA PRO A 773 -3.21 -4.04 -26.18
C PRO A 773 -1.98 -3.43 -25.50
N GLN A 774 -1.40 -4.18 -24.57
CA GLN A 774 -0.23 -3.86 -23.76
C GLN A 774 0.68 -5.10 -23.65
N GLY A 775 1.88 -4.94 -23.08
CA GLY A 775 2.83 -6.03 -22.79
C GLY A 775 3.74 -6.46 -23.95
N LEU A 776 3.28 -6.34 -25.20
CA LEU A 776 4.10 -6.70 -26.37
C LEU A 776 5.31 -5.77 -26.55
N PRO A 777 6.54 -6.31 -26.70
CA PRO A 777 7.71 -5.48 -26.99
C PRO A 777 7.62 -4.88 -28.40
N LYS A 778 8.18 -3.68 -28.60
CA LYS A 778 8.14 -2.96 -29.88
C LYS A 778 8.75 -3.74 -31.05
N SER A 779 9.65 -4.69 -30.77
CA SER A 779 10.31 -5.59 -31.72
C SER A 779 9.51 -6.86 -32.05
N ALA A 780 8.34 -7.09 -31.43
CA ALA A 780 7.57 -8.33 -31.60
C ALA A 780 7.07 -8.57 -33.03
N ASN A 781 6.85 -7.52 -33.85
CA ASN A 781 6.22 -7.63 -35.16
C ASN A 781 4.81 -8.28 -35.16
N ILE A 782 4.14 -8.35 -34.00
CA ILE A 782 2.75 -8.81 -33.87
C ILE A 782 1.80 -7.61 -34.00
N ASP A 783 0.91 -7.63 -34.99
CA ASP A 783 -0.17 -6.63 -35.12
C ASP A 783 -1.33 -7.01 -34.20
N PHE A 784 -1.50 -6.25 -33.12
CA PHE A 784 -2.64 -6.31 -32.22
C PHE A 784 -3.24 -4.89 -32.12
N PRO A 785 -4.25 -4.54 -32.93
CA PRO A 785 -4.82 -3.20 -32.96
C PRO A 785 -5.81 -2.96 -31.81
N ASN A 786 -6.04 -1.69 -31.49
CA ASN A 786 -7.08 -1.29 -30.55
C ASN A 786 -8.47 -1.67 -31.06
N ALA A 787 -9.40 -1.93 -30.15
CA ALA A 787 -10.82 -2.18 -30.43
C ALA A 787 -11.72 -1.46 -29.42
N GLU A 788 -13.04 -1.58 -29.58
CA GLU A 788 -14.00 -1.23 -28.53
C GLU A 788 -15.13 -2.26 -28.47
N ILE A 789 -15.70 -2.44 -27.28
CA ILE A 789 -17.00 -3.09 -27.06
C ILE A 789 -18.03 -1.97 -27.05
N PRO A 790 -18.94 -1.90 -28.04
CA PRO A 790 -19.94 -0.84 -28.14
C PRO A 790 -20.90 -0.81 -26.94
N LYS A 791 -21.53 0.35 -26.71
CA LYS A 791 -22.62 0.49 -25.73
C LYS A 791 -23.68 -0.59 -25.94
N GLY A 792 -24.17 -1.23 -24.89
CA GLY A 792 -25.14 -2.33 -24.98
C GLY A 792 -24.54 -3.72 -25.20
N ALA A 793 -23.39 -3.85 -25.86
CA ALA A 793 -22.76 -5.13 -26.13
C ALA A 793 -22.13 -5.77 -24.88
N ASP A 794 -21.83 -7.07 -24.96
CA ASP A 794 -21.23 -7.90 -23.92
C ASP A 794 -19.94 -8.59 -24.38
N SER A 795 -19.55 -8.40 -25.64
CA SER A 795 -18.46 -9.13 -26.27
C SER A 795 -17.91 -8.41 -27.51
N ALA A 796 -16.68 -8.74 -27.88
CA ALA A 796 -16.08 -8.36 -29.14
C ALA A 796 -15.05 -9.40 -29.59
N THR A 797 -14.72 -9.43 -30.88
CA THR A 797 -13.64 -10.27 -31.42
C THR A 797 -12.51 -9.37 -31.89
N MET A 798 -11.32 -9.55 -31.29
CA MET A 798 -10.11 -8.83 -31.68
C MET A 798 -9.25 -9.68 -32.63
N ARG A 799 -8.51 -9.03 -33.52
CA ARG A 799 -7.61 -9.69 -34.48
C ARG A 799 -6.16 -9.58 -33.97
N ILE A 800 -5.47 -10.72 -33.84
CA ILE A 800 -4.01 -10.77 -33.65
C ILE A 800 -3.42 -11.29 -34.96
N PHE A 801 -2.44 -10.61 -35.53
CA PHE A 801 -1.70 -11.09 -36.70
C PHE A 801 -0.20 -11.13 -36.42
N VAL A 802 0.33 -12.34 -36.30
CA VAL A 802 1.76 -12.61 -36.13
C VAL A 802 2.42 -12.53 -37.50
N LYS A 803 3.29 -11.55 -37.76
CA LYS A 803 3.92 -11.37 -39.08
C LYS A 803 4.97 -12.45 -39.37
N GLU A 804 5.27 -12.63 -40.66
CA GLU A 804 6.35 -13.49 -41.17
C GLU A 804 7.69 -13.28 -40.44
N ASN A 805 8.03 -12.04 -40.10
CA ASN A 805 9.29 -11.66 -39.44
C ASN A 805 9.18 -11.52 -37.91
N THR A 806 8.15 -12.08 -37.28
CA THR A 806 8.08 -12.21 -35.82
C THR A 806 9.15 -13.20 -35.35
N PRO A 807 10.07 -12.84 -34.43
CA PRO A 807 10.97 -13.82 -33.84
C PRO A 807 10.18 -14.97 -33.20
N PRO A 808 10.58 -16.24 -33.38
CA PRO A 808 9.99 -17.35 -32.63
C PRO A 808 10.23 -17.21 -31.13
N GLY A 809 9.31 -17.74 -30.31
CA GLY A 809 9.37 -17.68 -28.85
C GLY A 809 8.07 -17.20 -28.20
N HIS A 810 8.10 -16.96 -26.89
CA HIS A 810 6.91 -16.55 -26.12
C HIS A 810 6.78 -15.03 -26.04
N TYR A 811 5.54 -14.54 -26.07
CA TYR A 811 5.17 -13.15 -25.86
C TYR A 811 3.98 -13.08 -24.90
N VAL A 812 3.99 -12.11 -23.98
CA VAL A 812 2.86 -11.87 -23.08
C VAL A 812 2.15 -10.59 -23.51
N ALA A 813 0.84 -10.68 -23.74
CA ALA A 813 -0.02 -9.54 -24.06
C ALA A 813 -1.21 -9.48 -23.10
N TRP A 814 -1.70 -8.28 -22.82
CA TRP A 814 -2.95 -8.07 -22.09
C TRP A 814 -3.68 -6.84 -22.64
N LEU A 815 -4.97 -6.71 -22.38
CA LEU A 815 -5.78 -5.59 -22.83
C LEU A 815 -5.99 -4.61 -21.69
N LYS A 816 -5.51 -3.36 -21.84
CA LYS A 816 -5.99 -2.26 -21.00
C LYS A 816 -7.39 -1.89 -21.47
N SER A 817 -8.38 -2.11 -20.62
CA SER A 817 -9.74 -1.63 -20.85
C SER A 817 -9.91 -0.20 -20.32
N GLN A 818 -10.91 0.52 -20.82
CA GLN A 818 -11.38 1.76 -20.21
C GLN A 818 -12.87 1.97 -20.50
N GLY A 819 -13.67 2.12 -19.44
CA GLY A 819 -15.09 2.46 -19.50
C GLY A 819 -15.44 3.59 -18.53
N GLN A 820 -16.39 4.45 -18.89
CA GLN A 820 -16.86 5.54 -18.02
C GLN A 820 -17.98 5.04 -17.11
N VAL A 821 -17.79 5.15 -15.79
CA VAL A 821 -18.72 4.64 -14.78
C VAL A 821 -19.35 5.82 -14.04
N SER A 822 -20.67 5.81 -13.85
CA SER A 822 -21.35 6.77 -12.97
C SER A 822 -21.32 6.26 -11.53
N TYR A 823 -20.43 6.82 -10.72
CA TYR A 823 -20.06 6.29 -9.41
C TYR A 823 -20.56 7.16 -8.25
N ARG A 824 -21.21 6.56 -7.25
CA ARG A 824 -21.58 7.22 -5.98
C ARG A 824 -20.63 6.78 -4.87
N ARG A 825 -19.90 7.73 -4.28
CA ARG A 825 -18.95 7.46 -3.19
C ARG A 825 -19.69 7.27 -1.85
N ASN A 826 -19.55 6.09 -1.24
CA ASN A 826 -20.15 5.72 0.06
C ASN A 826 -21.64 6.14 0.25
N PRO A 827 -22.57 5.60 -0.56
CA PRO A 827 -24.00 5.89 -0.42
C PRO A 827 -24.58 5.37 0.91
N GLN A 828 -24.07 4.23 1.42
CA GLN A 828 -24.54 3.62 2.67
C GLN A 828 -24.37 4.57 3.88
N LYS A 829 -23.32 5.39 3.92
CA LYS A 829 -23.14 6.42 4.95
C LYS A 829 -24.13 7.58 4.80
N ALA A 830 -24.47 8.00 3.58
CA ALA A 830 -25.51 9.00 3.34
C ALA A 830 -26.87 8.49 3.84
N ASP A 831 -27.23 7.25 3.52
CA ASP A 831 -28.48 6.60 3.97
C ASP A 831 -28.55 6.47 5.50
N ARG A 832 -27.47 5.98 6.15
CA ARG A 832 -27.38 5.88 7.63
C ARG A 832 -27.51 7.25 8.31
N LEU A 833 -26.87 8.29 7.78
CA LEU A 833 -26.93 9.64 8.36
C LEU A 833 -28.28 10.33 8.12
N LYS A 834 -28.95 10.05 6.99
CA LYS A 834 -30.33 10.48 6.73
C LYS A 834 -31.29 9.86 7.74
N GLN A 835 -31.20 8.56 7.98
CA GLN A 835 -32.01 7.87 9.00
C GLN A 835 -31.76 8.45 10.41
N ALA A 836 -30.50 8.76 10.75
CA ALA A 836 -30.16 9.39 12.02
C ALA A 836 -30.73 10.82 12.16
N PHE A 837 -30.80 11.58 11.05
CA PHE A 837 -31.45 12.89 11.02
C PHE A 837 -32.98 12.80 11.18
N GLU A 838 -33.62 11.82 10.54
CA GLU A 838 -35.06 11.55 10.71
C GLU A 838 -35.38 11.19 12.18
N GLN A 839 -34.57 10.32 12.81
CA GLN A 839 -34.69 9.97 14.23
C GLN A 839 -34.47 11.18 15.16
N ALA A 840 -33.44 11.99 14.91
CA ALA A 840 -33.18 13.20 15.70
C ALA A 840 -34.29 14.24 15.55
N THR A 841 -34.94 14.31 14.38
CA THR A 841 -36.10 15.17 14.14
C THR A 841 -37.32 14.73 14.95
N ALA A 842 -37.63 13.44 14.97
CA ALA A 842 -38.70 12.89 15.81
C ALA A 842 -38.43 13.12 17.32
N ALA A 843 -37.18 12.95 17.76
CA ALA A 843 -36.77 13.20 19.15
C ALA A 843 -36.93 14.68 19.55
N ALA A 844 -36.51 15.62 18.68
CA ALA A 844 -36.67 17.06 18.92
C ALA A 844 -38.15 17.48 18.98
N GLN A 845 -39.00 16.93 18.10
CA GLN A 845 -40.45 17.16 18.13
C GLN A 845 -41.07 16.64 19.44
N ALA A 846 -40.73 15.42 19.87
CA ALA A 846 -41.22 14.85 21.13
C ALA A 846 -40.74 15.64 22.36
N ALA A 847 -39.52 16.15 22.36
CA ALA A 847 -39.01 17.00 23.43
C ALA A 847 -39.73 18.36 23.47
N LYS A 848 -39.99 18.98 22.30
CA LYS A 848 -40.75 20.23 22.20
C LYS A 848 -42.21 20.07 22.66
N GLN A 849 -42.83 18.93 22.39
CA GLN A 849 -44.16 18.60 22.90
C GLN A 849 -44.19 18.55 24.44
N ARG A 850 -43.21 17.86 25.07
CA ARG A 850 -43.09 17.81 26.54
C ARG A 850 -42.85 19.19 27.16
N GLU A 851 -42.09 20.06 26.50
CA GLU A 851 -41.92 21.45 26.94
C GLU A 851 -43.26 22.21 26.94
N SER A 852 -44.07 22.04 25.89
CA SER A 852 -45.41 22.64 25.81
C SER A 852 -46.35 22.11 26.91
N GLU A 853 -46.32 20.81 27.17
CA GLU A 853 -47.10 20.16 28.24
C GLU A 853 -46.67 20.64 29.64
N ALA A 854 -45.37 20.76 29.89
CA ALA A 854 -44.84 21.29 31.14
C ALA A 854 -45.17 22.79 31.34
N ALA A 855 -45.19 23.58 30.26
CA ALA A 855 -45.60 24.98 30.31
C ALA A 855 -47.08 25.13 30.70
N ALA A 856 -47.96 24.32 30.11
CA ALA A 856 -49.38 24.29 30.46
C ALA A 856 -49.60 23.83 31.93
N ALA A 857 -48.85 22.82 32.39
CA ALA A 857 -48.91 22.36 33.79
C ALA A 857 -48.45 23.44 34.79
N LYS A 858 -47.45 24.26 34.43
CA LYS A 858 -47.05 25.44 35.20
C LYS A 858 -48.17 26.48 35.25
N GLU A 859 -48.78 26.83 34.12
CA GLU A 859 -49.86 27.81 34.06
C GLU A 859 -51.06 27.38 34.94
N GLN A 860 -51.44 26.10 34.88
CA GLN A 860 -52.45 25.52 35.77
C GLN A 860 -52.05 25.60 37.26
N SER A 861 -50.77 25.40 37.58
CA SER A 861 -50.25 25.52 38.95
C SER A 861 -50.27 26.96 39.46
N VAL A 862 -49.97 27.95 38.62
CA VAL A 862 -50.11 29.39 38.94
C VAL A 862 -51.58 29.74 39.21
N ALA A 863 -52.50 29.31 38.35
CA ALA A 863 -53.93 29.54 38.56
C ALA A 863 -54.44 28.92 39.88
N THR A 864 -53.96 27.71 40.22
CA THR A 864 -54.27 27.04 41.48
C THR A 864 -53.72 27.82 42.69
N LEU A 865 -52.50 28.34 42.59
CA LEU A 865 -51.86 29.15 43.64
C LEU A 865 -52.63 30.45 43.90
N GLU A 866 -53.02 31.19 42.86
CA GLU A 866 -53.78 32.44 43.02
C GLU A 866 -55.18 32.20 43.59
N ALA A 867 -55.84 31.09 43.23
CA ALA A 867 -57.09 30.67 43.85
C ALA A 867 -56.94 30.36 45.36
N ALA A 868 -55.85 29.69 45.76
CA ALA A 868 -55.53 29.41 47.15
C ALA A 868 -55.23 30.69 47.95
N LYS A 869 -54.41 31.60 47.40
CA LYS A 869 -54.13 32.93 48.00
C LYS A 869 -55.40 33.73 48.24
N LYS A 870 -56.28 33.81 47.23
CA LYS A 870 -57.56 34.51 47.35
C LYS A 870 -58.43 33.90 48.45
N THR A 871 -58.54 32.57 48.48
CA THR A 871 -59.30 31.85 49.51
C THR A 871 -58.78 32.16 50.92
N LEU A 872 -57.46 32.18 51.12
CA LEU A 872 -56.86 32.54 52.41
C LEU A 872 -57.12 34.01 52.78
N ALA A 873 -57.06 34.93 51.81
CA ALA A 873 -57.35 36.35 52.04
C ALA A 873 -58.82 36.59 52.45
N ASP A 874 -59.78 36.01 51.72
CA ASP A 874 -61.22 36.11 51.99
C ASP A 874 -61.56 35.55 53.40
N LEU A 875 -60.93 34.43 53.79
CA LEU A 875 -61.07 33.85 55.13
C LEU A 875 -60.42 34.73 56.22
N THR A 876 -59.28 35.37 55.94
CA THR A 876 -58.59 36.26 56.89
C THR A 876 -59.39 37.55 57.14
N SER A 877 -59.98 38.15 56.10
CA SER A 877 -60.90 39.28 56.27
C SER A 877 -62.16 38.88 57.07
N SER A 878 -62.65 37.65 56.88
CA SER A 878 -63.76 37.10 57.68
C SER A 878 -63.36 36.90 59.15
N GLN A 879 -62.14 36.44 59.43
CA GLN A 879 -61.63 36.32 60.80
C GLN A 879 -61.52 37.69 61.49
N GLN A 880 -61.08 38.74 60.78
CA GLN A 880 -61.02 40.10 61.31
C GLN A 880 -62.41 40.65 61.69
N SER A 881 -63.44 40.42 60.86
CA SER A 881 -64.81 40.86 61.18
C SER A 881 -65.41 40.09 62.36
N ILE A 882 -65.16 38.79 62.45
CA ILE A 882 -65.57 37.95 63.60
C ILE A 882 -64.84 38.39 64.88
N ALA A 883 -63.55 38.70 64.81
CA ALA A 883 -62.77 39.18 65.95
C ALA A 883 -63.26 40.55 66.46
N ALA A 884 -63.59 41.48 65.55
CA ALA A 884 -64.17 42.77 65.91
C ALA A 884 -65.54 42.59 66.59
N ALA A 885 -66.42 41.77 66.03
CA ALA A 885 -67.71 41.43 66.64
C ALA A 885 -67.56 40.76 68.01
N LEU A 886 -66.57 39.88 68.17
CA LEU A 886 -66.27 39.22 69.45
C LEU A 886 -65.78 40.22 70.51
N GLN A 887 -64.94 41.19 70.11
CA GLN A 887 -64.46 42.25 71.01
C GLN A 887 -65.61 43.18 71.44
N GLU A 888 -66.45 43.60 70.50
CA GLU A 888 -67.64 44.42 70.77
C GLU A 888 -68.60 43.70 71.72
N GLN A 889 -69.02 42.47 71.38
CA GLN A 889 -69.92 41.67 72.23
C GLN A 889 -69.33 41.37 73.60
N THR A 890 -68.01 41.20 73.72
CA THR A 890 -67.34 41.03 75.03
C THR A 890 -67.41 42.31 75.87
N ALA A 891 -67.21 43.48 75.26
CA ALA A 891 -67.36 44.77 75.94
C ALA A 891 -68.82 45.03 76.35
N THR A 892 -69.79 44.73 75.48
CA THR A 892 -71.23 44.80 75.80
C THR A 892 -71.58 43.86 76.96
N HIS A 893 -71.06 42.63 76.97
CA HIS A 893 -71.26 41.66 78.06
C HIS A 893 -70.67 42.14 79.40
N GLN A 894 -69.47 42.73 79.38
CA GLN A 894 -68.87 43.35 80.59
C GLN A 894 -69.69 44.54 81.10
N GLN A 895 -70.11 45.45 80.21
CA GLN A 895 -70.92 46.61 80.59
C GLN A 895 -72.31 46.19 81.10
N LYS A 896 -72.92 45.17 80.48
CA LYS A 896 -74.23 44.66 80.90
C LYS A 896 -74.16 43.85 82.19
N SER A 897 -73.10 43.08 82.44
CA SER A 897 -72.91 42.40 83.72
C SER A 897 -72.69 43.39 84.88
N LEU A 898 -71.89 44.45 84.67
CA LEU A 898 -71.73 45.52 85.66
C LEU A 898 -73.06 46.21 86.01
N SER A 899 -73.87 46.58 85.02
CA SER A 899 -75.18 47.20 85.27
C SER A 899 -76.22 46.24 85.84
N THR A 900 -76.14 44.94 85.53
CA THR A 900 -76.98 43.90 86.14
C THR A 900 -76.63 43.71 87.63
N ASN A 901 -75.33 43.68 87.96
CA ASN A 901 -74.86 43.62 89.34
C ASN A 901 -75.29 44.87 90.13
N GLN A 902 -75.27 46.05 89.50
CA GLN A 902 -75.75 47.29 90.10
C GLN A 902 -77.27 47.25 90.39
N ALA A 903 -78.08 46.75 89.45
CA ALA A 903 -79.52 46.60 89.63
C ALA A 903 -79.87 45.57 90.74
N GLN A 904 -79.14 44.45 90.79
CA GLN A 904 -79.25 43.47 91.88
C GLN A 904 -78.91 44.08 93.25
N LEU A 905 -77.88 44.92 93.32
CA LEU A 905 -77.49 45.63 94.54
C LEU A 905 -78.59 46.61 95.00
N THR A 906 -79.12 47.43 94.09
CA THR A 906 -80.20 48.38 94.43
C THR A 906 -81.49 47.68 94.87
N ALA A 907 -81.83 46.53 94.29
CA ALA A 907 -82.94 45.71 94.77
C ALA A 907 -82.73 45.22 96.22
N ALA A 908 -81.51 44.76 96.55
CA ALA A 908 -81.17 44.35 97.92
C ALA A 908 -81.19 45.53 98.92
N GLU A 909 -80.76 46.73 98.51
CA GLU A 909 -80.82 47.93 99.35
C GLU A 909 -82.27 48.38 99.65
N ASP A 910 -83.15 48.35 98.65
CA ASP A 910 -84.57 48.69 98.83
C ASP A 910 -85.31 47.65 99.68
N GLU A 911 -84.94 46.36 99.61
CA GLU A 911 -85.50 45.33 100.50
C GLU A 911 -85.20 45.64 101.98
N VAL A 912 -83.97 46.06 102.28
CA VAL A 912 -83.55 46.44 103.63
C VAL A 912 -84.31 47.69 104.10
N ALA A 913 -84.54 48.66 103.22
CA ALA A 913 -85.33 49.86 103.52
C ALA A 913 -86.79 49.52 103.84
N LEU A 914 -87.42 48.62 103.09
CA LEU A 914 -88.77 48.11 103.35
C LEU A 914 -88.87 47.44 104.72
N ARG A 915 -87.98 46.49 105.01
CA ARG A 915 -87.97 45.77 106.31
C ARG A 915 -87.81 46.74 107.49
N LYS A 916 -87.00 47.80 107.34
CA LYS A 916 -86.83 48.84 108.37
C LYS A 916 -88.13 49.63 108.61
N ALA A 917 -88.80 50.09 107.55
CA ALA A 917 -90.07 50.81 107.66
C ALA A 917 -91.17 49.94 108.32
N GLN A 918 -91.24 48.65 107.96
CA GLN A 918 -92.17 47.70 108.56
C GLN A 918 -91.93 47.53 110.08
N GLY A 919 -90.67 47.47 110.50
CA GLY A 919 -90.30 47.40 111.92
C GLY A 919 -90.62 48.66 112.72
N GLU A 920 -90.53 49.85 112.10
CA GLU A 920 -90.94 51.12 112.73
C GLU A 920 -92.46 51.17 112.97
N LEU A 921 -93.26 50.74 111.99
CA LEU A 921 -94.72 50.65 112.11
C LEU A 921 -95.16 49.68 113.22
N LEU A 922 -94.62 48.47 113.22
CA LEU A 922 -94.94 47.40 114.19
C LEU A 922 -94.67 47.81 115.64
N LYS A 923 -93.64 48.63 115.88
CA LYS A 923 -93.35 49.16 117.22
C LYS A 923 -94.40 50.17 117.67
N LEU A 924 -94.77 51.13 116.81
CA LEU A 924 -95.68 52.20 117.19
C LEU A 924 -97.12 51.68 117.41
N GLU A 925 -97.55 50.67 116.65
CA GLU A 925 -98.86 50.04 116.84
C GLU A 925 -99.00 49.28 118.18
N ALA A 926 -97.88 48.99 118.87
CA ALA A 926 -97.88 48.24 120.13
C ALA A 926 -97.92 49.10 121.42
N GLU A 927 -97.59 50.40 121.36
CA GLU A 927 -97.39 51.24 122.55
C GLU A 927 -98.63 52.05 123.00
N ILE A 928 -99.70 52.12 122.20
CA ILE A 928 -100.84 53.02 122.45
C ILE A 928 -102.09 52.23 122.89
N GLN A 929 -102.38 52.24 124.20
CA GLN A 929 -103.51 51.52 124.81
C GLN A 929 -104.85 52.28 124.84
N GLU A 930 -104.86 53.60 124.65
CA GLU A 930 -106.09 54.39 124.52
C GLU A 930 -105.95 55.40 123.37
N GLN A 931 -106.81 55.30 122.35
CA GLN A 931 -106.60 55.99 121.07
C GLN A 931 -107.15 57.42 121.06
N THR A 932 -106.27 58.38 121.33
CA THR A 932 -106.51 59.81 121.06
C THR A 932 -106.45 60.12 119.55
N PRO A 933 -107.02 61.24 119.08
CA PRO A 933 -106.96 61.61 117.65
C PRO A 933 -105.54 61.72 117.08
N GLU A 934 -104.58 62.21 117.86
CA GLU A 934 -103.20 62.43 117.44
C GLU A 934 -102.41 61.13 117.20
N SER A 935 -102.75 60.04 117.91
CA SER A 935 -102.06 58.76 117.75
C SER A 935 -102.44 58.03 116.46
N LYS A 936 -103.66 58.21 115.95
CA LYS A 936 -104.10 57.64 114.66
C LYS A 936 -103.37 58.24 113.46
N GLN A 937 -103.01 59.52 113.51
CA GLN A 937 -102.34 60.18 112.39
C GLN A 937 -100.95 59.59 112.14
N LYS A 938 -100.12 59.43 113.19
CA LYS A 938 -98.76 58.86 113.06
C LYS A 938 -98.73 57.42 112.56
N ILE A 939 -99.72 56.60 112.91
CA ILE A 939 -99.82 55.22 112.42
C ILE A 939 -100.10 55.21 110.91
N ASN A 940 -100.98 56.10 110.41
CA ASN A 940 -101.24 56.21 108.97
C ASN A 940 -100.01 56.71 108.19
N GLU A 941 -99.30 57.72 108.69
CA GLU A 941 -98.07 58.24 108.06
C GLU A 941 -96.98 57.15 107.95
N LEU A 942 -96.86 56.26 108.94
CA LEU A 942 -95.95 55.10 108.89
C LEU A 942 -96.43 54.00 107.93
N ARG A 943 -97.74 53.74 107.83
CA ARG A 943 -98.30 52.80 106.85
C ARG A 943 -98.05 53.26 105.42
N GLU A 944 -98.17 54.55 105.13
CA GLU A 944 -97.82 55.12 103.82
C GLU A 944 -96.32 54.99 103.51
N ARG A 945 -95.44 55.22 104.50
CA ARG A 945 -93.98 54.97 104.36
C ARG A 945 -93.66 53.49 104.04
N VAL A 946 -94.36 52.54 104.65
CA VAL A 946 -94.21 51.10 104.36
C VAL A 946 -94.67 50.78 102.94
N ALA A 947 -95.84 51.27 102.52
CA ALA A 947 -96.37 51.05 101.17
C ALA A 947 -95.45 51.64 100.09
N ALA A 948 -94.90 52.84 100.33
CA ALA A 948 -93.94 53.47 99.43
C ALA A 948 -92.63 52.66 99.31
N ALA A 949 -92.15 52.05 100.40
CA ALA A 949 -90.95 51.22 100.36
C ALA A 949 -91.18 49.88 99.64
N ASP A 950 -92.35 49.25 99.78
CA ASP A 950 -92.69 47.99 99.10
C ASP A 950 -92.85 48.20 97.60
N ALA A 951 -93.52 49.28 97.20
CA ALA A 951 -93.61 49.69 95.80
C ALA A 951 -92.21 49.91 95.18
N LYS A 952 -91.27 50.49 95.94
CA LYS A 952 -89.91 50.74 95.48
C LYS A 952 -89.09 49.44 95.33
N PHE A 953 -89.12 48.55 96.32
CA PHE A 953 -88.44 47.26 96.25
C PHE A 953 -88.95 46.38 95.08
N ARG A 954 -90.26 46.34 94.86
CA ARG A 954 -90.83 45.57 93.73
C ARG A 954 -90.41 46.11 92.38
N ALA A 955 -90.24 47.43 92.25
CA ALA A 955 -89.72 48.05 91.04
C ALA A 955 -88.25 47.65 90.79
N SER A 956 -87.37 47.78 91.79
CA SER A 956 -85.95 47.44 91.64
C SER A 956 -85.71 45.93 91.47
N LEU A 957 -86.53 45.07 92.09
CA LEU A 957 -86.48 43.62 91.86
C LEU A 957 -86.86 43.22 90.42
N ALA A 958 -87.90 43.83 89.85
CA ALA A 958 -88.30 43.60 88.47
C ALA A 958 -87.24 44.08 87.46
N GLU A 959 -86.62 45.23 87.73
CA GLU A 959 -85.49 45.77 86.95
C GLU A 959 -84.28 44.81 86.98
N SER A 960 -83.96 44.24 88.14
CA SER A 960 -82.90 43.24 88.35
C SER A 960 -83.14 41.93 87.59
N GLN A 961 -84.38 41.41 87.62
CA GLN A 961 -84.75 40.20 86.88
C GLN A 961 -84.61 40.42 85.36
N LYS A 962 -85.16 41.51 84.85
CA LYS A 962 -85.05 41.91 83.44
C LYS A 962 -83.59 42.06 82.98
N ALA A 963 -82.75 42.71 83.79
CA ALA A 963 -81.32 42.86 83.49
C ALA A 963 -80.59 41.50 83.40
N THR A 964 -81.00 40.53 84.22
CA THR A 964 -80.42 39.17 84.25
C THR A 964 -80.81 38.37 82.99
N GLU A 965 -82.06 38.45 82.53
CA GLU A 965 -82.51 37.83 81.28
C GLU A 965 -81.79 38.43 80.05
N GLU A 966 -81.67 39.76 80.00
CA GLU A 966 -80.95 40.47 78.94
C GLU A 966 -79.45 40.07 78.88
N LEU A 967 -78.80 39.83 80.03
CA LEU A 967 -77.42 39.34 80.08
C LEU A 967 -77.29 37.88 79.58
N GLY A 968 -78.29 37.04 79.85
CA GLY A 968 -78.34 35.65 79.37
C GLY A 968 -78.34 35.56 77.84
N ALA A 969 -79.19 36.36 77.18
CA ALA A 969 -79.26 36.42 75.72
C ALA A 969 -77.94 36.88 75.07
N ILE A 970 -77.26 37.86 75.66
CA ILE A 970 -75.94 38.33 75.19
C ILE A 970 -74.86 37.26 75.38
N THR A 971 -74.94 36.47 76.46
CA THR A 971 -74.01 35.36 76.72
C THR A 971 -74.12 34.26 75.66
N GLU A 972 -75.33 33.95 75.20
CA GLU A 972 -75.55 32.95 74.15
C GLU A 972 -75.05 33.44 72.78
N GLN A 973 -75.33 34.69 72.41
CA GLN A 973 -74.77 35.31 71.20
C GLN A 973 -73.23 35.29 71.21
N LEU A 974 -72.60 35.67 72.33
CA LEU A 974 -71.14 35.63 72.49
C LEU A 974 -70.56 34.23 72.28
N ASN A 975 -71.25 33.19 72.75
CA ASN A 975 -70.83 31.80 72.57
C ASN A 975 -71.02 31.30 71.12
N GLN A 976 -72.03 31.77 70.39
CA GLN A 976 -72.19 31.51 68.96
C GLN A 976 -71.05 32.15 68.15
N THR A 977 -70.71 33.41 68.42
CA THR A 977 -69.57 34.11 67.79
C THR A 977 -68.24 33.39 68.08
N ARG A 978 -68.04 32.86 69.30
CA ARG A 978 -66.87 32.02 69.64
C ARG A 978 -66.79 30.72 68.82
N ALA A 979 -67.93 30.05 68.59
CA ALA A 979 -67.98 28.84 67.77
C ALA A 979 -67.67 29.14 66.28
N GLN A 980 -68.13 30.29 65.78
CA GLN A 980 -67.77 30.79 64.45
C GLN A 980 -66.28 31.11 64.35
N SER A 981 -65.68 31.77 65.35
CA SER A 981 -64.23 32.02 65.44
C SER A 981 -63.43 30.71 65.30
N LYS A 982 -63.76 29.68 66.09
CA LYS A 982 -63.06 28.39 66.01
C LYS A 982 -63.22 27.69 64.64
N THR A 983 -64.31 27.94 63.94
CA THR A 983 -64.58 27.38 62.61
C THR A 983 -63.82 28.10 61.51
N ILE A 984 -63.70 29.44 61.58
CA ILE A 984 -62.88 30.20 60.64
C ILE A 984 -61.38 29.92 60.86
N ASP A 985 -60.92 29.77 62.11
CA ASP A 985 -59.53 29.41 62.43
C ASP A 985 -59.11 28.06 61.81
N ASN A 986 -59.95 27.02 61.94
CA ASN A 986 -59.72 25.72 61.30
C ASN A 986 -59.73 25.84 59.76
N SER A 987 -60.59 26.68 59.20
CA SER A 987 -60.68 26.92 57.75
C SER A 987 -59.43 27.64 57.21
N ILE A 988 -58.90 28.60 57.97
CA ILE A 988 -57.62 29.28 57.69
C ILE A 988 -56.45 28.31 57.78
N GLN A 989 -56.41 27.44 58.80
CA GLN A 989 -55.37 26.41 58.93
C GLN A 989 -55.35 25.48 57.70
N LYS A 990 -56.53 25.05 57.22
CA LYS A 990 -56.65 24.27 55.99
C LYS A 990 -56.20 25.09 54.77
N ALA A 991 -56.72 26.30 54.57
CA ALA A 991 -56.36 27.14 53.42
C ALA A 991 -54.86 27.48 53.37
N THR A 992 -54.20 27.58 54.53
CA THR A 992 -52.74 27.75 54.62
C THR A 992 -51.98 26.48 54.22
N ALA A 993 -52.49 25.31 54.56
CA ALA A 993 -51.93 24.04 54.09
C ALA A 993 -52.13 23.85 52.57
N ASP A 994 -53.33 24.17 52.05
CA ASP A 994 -53.66 24.12 50.62
C ASP A 994 -52.81 25.13 49.82
N LEU A 995 -52.57 26.34 50.35
CA LEU A 995 -51.66 27.33 49.78
C LEU A 995 -50.22 26.77 49.69
N LYS A 996 -49.69 26.21 50.77
CA LYS A 996 -48.34 25.62 50.81
C LYS A 996 -48.19 24.43 49.85
N ALA A 997 -49.26 23.64 49.68
CA ALA A 997 -49.30 22.57 48.69
C ALA A 997 -49.27 23.12 47.25
N ALA A 998 -50.01 24.19 46.96
CA ALA A 998 -49.99 24.87 45.66
C ALA A 998 -48.63 25.53 45.37
N GLU A 999 -47.96 26.13 46.36
CA GLU A 999 -46.59 26.66 46.24
C GLU A 999 -45.60 25.54 45.87
N THR A 1000 -45.71 24.39 46.54
CA THR A 1000 -44.86 23.21 46.26
C THR A 1000 -45.13 22.65 44.86
N ALA A 1001 -46.40 22.56 44.45
CA ALA A 1001 -46.78 22.11 43.12
C ALA A 1001 -46.25 23.05 42.02
N LEU A 1002 -46.31 24.37 42.23
CA LEU A 1002 -45.73 25.34 41.31
C LEU A 1002 -44.21 25.19 41.19
N GLN A 1003 -43.48 25.01 42.30
CA GLN A 1003 -42.03 24.77 42.27
C GLN A 1003 -41.66 23.50 41.47
N VAL A 1004 -42.45 22.43 41.59
CA VAL A 1004 -42.26 21.20 40.81
C VAL A 1004 -42.56 21.44 39.33
N ALA A 1005 -43.64 22.16 39.00
CA ALA A 1005 -43.98 22.50 37.61
C ALA A 1005 -42.93 23.42 36.95
N ASP A 1006 -42.40 24.39 37.69
CA ASP A 1006 -41.28 25.26 37.28
C ASP A 1006 -40.01 24.45 36.97
N LYS A 1007 -39.65 23.52 37.86
CA LYS A 1007 -38.52 22.62 37.65
C LYS A 1007 -38.72 21.74 36.41
N ASN A 1008 -39.89 21.11 36.28
CA ASN A 1008 -40.21 20.24 35.15
C ASN A 1008 -40.18 21.00 33.81
N LEU A 1009 -40.66 22.26 33.79
CA LEU A 1009 -40.55 23.12 32.61
C LEU A 1009 -39.09 23.44 32.30
N SER A 1010 -38.28 23.80 33.30
CA SER A 1010 -36.85 24.08 33.09
C SER A 1010 -36.10 22.86 32.53
N GLU A 1011 -36.37 21.66 33.02
CA GLU A 1011 -35.79 20.41 32.51
C GLU A 1011 -36.28 20.08 31.10
N ALA A 1012 -37.58 20.27 30.81
CA ALA A 1012 -38.16 20.04 29.49
C ALA A 1012 -37.64 21.03 28.43
N THR A 1013 -37.52 22.33 28.77
CA THR A 1013 -36.91 23.36 27.90
C THR A 1013 -35.44 23.02 27.62
N ALA A 1014 -34.66 22.60 28.62
CA ALA A 1014 -33.28 22.18 28.42
C ALA A 1014 -33.18 20.94 27.51
N ALA A 1015 -34.05 19.95 27.70
CA ALA A 1015 -34.11 18.75 26.85
C ALA A 1015 -34.53 19.07 25.41
N ALA A 1016 -35.48 19.99 25.21
CA ALA A 1016 -35.89 20.46 23.89
C ALA A 1016 -34.77 21.21 23.16
N ALA A 1017 -34.08 22.12 23.85
CA ALA A 1017 -32.93 22.85 23.30
C ALA A 1017 -31.77 21.92 22.93
N SER A 1018 -31.47 20.92 23.78
CA SER A 1018 -30.45 19.89 23.50
C SER A 1018 -30.81 19.04 22.28
N SER A 1019 -32.05 18.53 22.23
CA SER A 1019 -32.54 17.69 21.12
C SER A 1019 -32.56 18.45 19.79
N GLU A 1020 -32.94 19.73 19.79
CA GLU A 1020 -32.92 20.57 18.59
C GLU A 1020 -31.50 20.87 18.10
N LYS A 1021 -30.51 20.98 19.01
CA LYS A 1021 -29.09 21.03 18.62
C LYS A 1021 -28.67 19.73 17.93
N THR A 1022 -28.96 18.58 18.55
CA THR A 1022 -28.66 17.26 17.95
C THR A 1022 -29.32 17.08 16.59
N ARG A 1023 -30.55 17.56 16.40
CA ARG A 1023 -31.25 17.57 15.11
C ARG A 1023 -30.49 18.37 14.06
N LYS A 1024 -30.08 19.60 14.35
CA LYS A 1024 -29.29 20.45 13.42
C LYS A 1024 -27.93 19.84 13.08
N ASP A 1025 -27.26 19.25 14.07
CA ASP A 1025 -25.97 18.56 13.87
C ASP A 1025 -26.14 17.28 13.02
N ALA A 1026 -27.28 16.59 13.11
CA ALA A 1026 -27.62 15.46 12.24
C ALA A 1026 -28.03 15.92 10.81
N GLU A 1027 -28.81 16.99 10.70
CA GLU A 1027 -29.22 17.62 9.43
C GLU A 1027 -28.00 17.98 8.59
N LYS A 1028 -27.04 18.70 9.20
CA LYS A 1028 -25.78 19.07 8.55
C LYS A 1028 -25.00 17.84 8.09
N ARG A 1029 -24.81 16.84 8.96
CA ARG A 1029 -24.08 15.60 8.62
C ARG A 1029 -24.75 14.81 7.47
N SER A 1030 -26.08 14.75 7.45
CA SER A 1030 -26.84 14.14 6.35
C SER A 1030 -26.65 14.91 5.04
N ALA A 1031 -26.73 16.24 5.06
CA ALA A 1031 -26.56 17.06 3.87
C ALA A 1031 -25.11 17.02 3.31
N ASP A 1032 -24.11 17.06 4.19
CA ASP A 1032 -22.70 16.94 3.82
C ASP A 1032 -22.40 15.55 3.21
N ALA A 1033 -22.98 14.48 3.76
CA ALA A 1033 -22.82 13.12 3.23
C ALA A 1033 -23.54 12.90 1.90
N GLU A 1034 -24.77 13.41 1.72
CA GLU A 1034 -25.47 13.34 0.43
C GLU A 1034 -24.71 14.09 -0.67
N LYS A 1035 -24.16 15.27 -0.33
CA LYS A 1035 -23.30 16.04 -1.24
C LYS A 1035 -22.02 15.28 -1.60
N ALA A 1036 -21.39 14.59 -0.65
CA ALA A 1036 -20.20 13.76 -0.88
C ALA A 1036 -20.51 12.49 -1.69
N SER A 1037 -21.72 11.94 -1.57
CA SER A 1037 -22.18 10.74 -2.28
C SER A 1037 -22.84 11.04 -3.65
N LYS A 1038 -22.77 12.28 -4.13
CA LYS A 1038 -23.26 12.66 -5.46
C LYS A 1038 -22.53 11.87 -6.55
N ALA A 1039 -23.29 11.38 -7.53
CA ALA A 1039 -22.73 10.63 -8.65
C ALA A 1039 -21.70 11.46 -9.44
N ALA A 1040 -20.53 10.86 -9.70
CA ALA A 1040 -19.46 11.41 -10.51
C ALA A 1040 -19.07 10.41 -11.60
N ASN A 1041 -18.76 10.91 -12.81
CA ASN A 1041 -18.28 10.06 -13.89
C ASN A 1041 -16.77 9.85 -13.75
N ILE A 1042 -16.36 8.60 -13.57
CA ILE A 1042 -14.97 8.19 -13.38
C ILE A 1042 -14.55 7.23 -14.51
N ASN A 1043 -13.26 7.17 -14.82
CA ASN A 1043 -12.73 6.21 -15.79
C ASN A 1043 -12.25 4.97 -15.04
N PHE A 1044 -12.95 3.85 -15.22
CA PHE A 1044 -12.53 2.56 -14.68
C PHE A 1044 -11.74 1.79 -15.75
N THR A 1045 -10.60 1.20 -15.37
CA THR A 1045 -9.59 0.68 -16.30
C THR A 1045 -8.97 -0.66 -15.85
N PRO A 1046 -9.77 -1.72 -15.59
CA PRO A 1046 -9.21 -3.03 -15.29
C PRO A 1046 -8.42 -3.56 -16.50
N PRO A 1047 -7.40 -4.42 -16.30
CA PRO A 1047 -6.78 -5.17 -17.38
C PRO A 1047 -7.74 -6.25 -17.91
N SER A 1048 -7.26 -7.10 -18.82
CA SER A 1048 -7.80 -8.44 -19.05
C SER A 1048 -6.95 -9.47 -18.33
N THR A 1049 -7.40 -10.73 -18.29
CA THR A 1049 -6.49 -11.87 -18.15
C THR A 1049 -5.37 -11.80 -19.22
N PRO A 1050 -4.12 -12.16 -18.88
CA PRO A 1050 -3.02 -12.16 -19.83
C PRO A 1050 -3.13 -13.32 -20.82
N ILE A 1051 -2.60 -13.08 -22.01
CA ILE A 1051 -2.58 -14.00 -23.14
C ILE A 1051 -1.11 -14.28 -23.46
N VAL A 1052 -0.70 -15.54 -23.41
CA VAL A 1052 0.63 -15.98 -23.82
C VAL A 1052 0.58 -16.45 -25.26
N ILE A 1053 1.38 -15.83 -26.12
CA ILE A 1053 1.50 -16.12 -27.54
C ILE A 1053 2.84 -16.82 -27.75
N GLU A 1054 2.81 -18.11 -28.06
CA GLU A 1054 3.96 -18.88 -28.50
C GLU A 1054 4.05 -18.83 -30.03
N VAL A 1055 5.09 -18.22 -30.55
CA VAL A 1055 5.33 -18.11 -31.99
C VAL A 1055 6.30 -19.19 -32.45
N LEU A 1056 5.83 -20.05 -33.34
CA LEU A 1056 6.59 -21.08 -34.04
C LEU A 1056 7.06 -20.57 -35.42
N THR A 1057 8.07 -21.20 -36.00
CA THR A 1057 8.52 -20.89 -37.36
C THR A 1057 7.47 -21.22 -38.41
N GLY A 1058 7.39 -20.42 -39.47
CA GLY A 1058 6.50 -20.69 -40.61
C GLY A 1058 7.12 -21.70 -41.60
N PRO A 1059 6.50 -22.86 -41.89
CA PRO A 1059 7.04 -23.82 -42.86
C PRO A 1059 6.98 -23.34 -44.32
N VAL A 1060 6.09 -22.39 -44.62
CA VAL A 1060 5.91 -21.80 -45.95
C VAL A 1060 5.77 -20.29 -45.85
N LYS A 1061 6.07 -19.60 -46.94
CA LYS A 1061 5.55 -18.26 -47.22
C LYS A 1061 4.48 -18.38 -48.29
N LEU A 1062 3.33 -17.76 -48.05
CA LEU A 1062 2.29 -17.56 -49.05
C LEU A 1062 2.47 -16.21 -49.74
N SER A 1063 1.93 -16.10 -50.95
CA SER A 1063 1.62 -14.83 -51.59
C SER A 1063 0.35 -15.02 -52.42
N ALA A 1064 -0.68 -14.26 -52.08
CA ALA A 1064 -2.00 -14.37 -52.66
C ALA A 1064 -2.52 -12.97 -53.02
N LYS A 1065 -3.14 -12.82 -54.19
CA LYS A 1065 -3.77 -11.55 -54.58
C LYS A 1065 -5.07 -11.82 -55.29
N ALA A 1066 -6.16 -11.35 -54.71
CA ALA A 1066 -7.49 -11.48 -55.30
C ALA A 1066 -7.56 -10.78 -56.67
N ASN A 1067 -8.10 -11.49 -57.67
CA ASN A 1067 -8.42 -10.89 -58.97
C ASN A 1067 -9.49 -9.78 -58.80
N ASN A 1068 -9.66 -8.93 -59.83
CA ASN A 1068 -10.60 -7.79 -59.81
C ASN A 1068 -10.48 -6.84 -58.59
N GLY A 1069 -9.36 -6.87 -57.85
CA GLY A 1069 -9.18 -6.09 -56.63
C GLY A 1069 -10.08 -6.54 -55.47
N GLY A 1070 -10.46 -7.82 -55.42
CA GLY A 1070 -11.26 -8.39 -54.33
C GLY A 1070 -12.77 -8.19 -54.46
N LYS A 1071 -13.25 -7.56 -55.54
CA LYS A 1071 -14.67 -7.21 -55.69
C LYS A 1071 -15.49 -8.37 -56.23
N LEU A 1072 -16.61 -8.67 -55.57
CA LEU A 1072 -17.45 -9.83 -55.87
C LEU A 1072 -18.94 -9.52 -55.63
N LYS A 1073 -19.86 -10.02 -56.47
CA LYS A 1073 -21.30 -9.92 -56.21
C LYS A 1073 -21.83 -11.14 -55.44
N PRO A 1074 -22.96 -11.04 -54.70
CA PRO A 1074 -23.61 -12.20 -54.09
C PRO A 1074 -23.86 -13.32 -55.12
N GLY A 1075 -23.50 -14.56 -54.78
CA GLY A 1075 -23.55 -15.73 -55.65
C GLY A 1075 -22.41 -15.86 -56.68
N GLU A 1076 -21.64 -14.80 -56.94
CA GLU A 1076 -20.51 -14.82 -57.88
C GLU A 1076 -19.28 -15.50 -57.25
N SER A 1077 -18.36 -15.98 -58.08
CA SER A 1077 -17.10 -16.61 -57.65
C SER A 1077 -15.87 -15.85 -58.17
N LEU A 1078 -14.84 -15.78 -57.33
CA LEU A 1078 -13.59 -15.04 -57.52
C LEU A 1078 -12.40 -15.99 -57.43
N GLU A 1079 -11.50 -15.91 -58.40
CA GLU A 1079 -10.22 -16.60 -58.36
C GLU A 1079 -9.16 -15.79 -57.60
N ILE A 1080 -8.46 -16.46 -56.70
CA ILE A 1080 -7.29 -15.95 -55.98
C ILE A 1080 -6.10 -16.84 -56.37
N PRO A 1081 -5.21 -16.42 -57.28
CA PRO A 1081 -3.94 -17.11 -57.50
C PRO A 1081 -3.06 -17.03 -56.24
N VAL A 1082 -2.51 -18.18 -55.84
CA VAL A 1082 -1.66 -18.34 -54.65
C VAL A 1082 -0.33 -18.97 -55.04
N THR A 1083 0.76 -18.34 -54.62
CA THR A 1083 2.13 -18.86 -54.73
C THR A 1083 2.63 -19.30 -53.36
N VAL A 1084 3.28 -20.47 -53.31
CA VAL A 1084 3.88 -21.06 -52.11
C VAL A 1084 5.39 -21.08 -52.26
N THR A 1085 6.11 -20.51 -51.30
CA THR A 1085 7.55 -20.72 -51.12
C THR A 1085 7.79 -21.61 -49.90
N ARG A 1086 8.20 -22.85 -50.11
CA ARG A 1086 8.56 -23.77 -49.00
C ARG A 1086 9.87 -23.35 -48.34
N ARG A 1087 9.96 -23.50 -47.01
CA ARG A 1087 11.07 -23.02 -46.17
C ARG A 1087 11.29 -23.96 -44.98
N ASN A 1088 12.31 -23.70 -44.17
CA ASN A 1088 12.54 -24.36 -42.87
C ASN A 1088 12.54 -25.91 -42.93
N GLY A 1089 12.97 -26.49 -44.05
CA GLY A 1089 13.01 -27.95 -44.27
C GLY A 1089 11.68 -28.59 -44.69
N PHE A 1090 10.58 -27.84 -44.80
CA PHE A 1090 9.30 -28.39 -45.25
C PHE A 1090 9.31 -28.73 -46.74
N ALA A 1091 8.88 -29.94 -47.09
CA ALA A 1091 8.77 -30.43 -48.47
C ALA A 1091 7.42 -31.13 -48.76
N GLY A 1092 6.46 -31.08 -47.83
CA GLY A 1092 5.20 -31.81 -47.93
C GLY A 1092 4.13 -31.15 -48.82
N PRO A 1093 2.99 -31.85 -49.01
CA PRO A 1093 1.77 -31.25 -49.54
C PRO A 1093 1.13 -30.30 -48.51
N LEU A 1094 0.30 -29.37 -48.97
CA LEU A 1094 -0.49 -28.47 -48.11
C LEU A 1094 -1.89 -28.25 -48.68
N THR A 1095 -2.85 -27.86 -47.85
CA THR A 1095 -4.21 -27.54 -48.26
C THR A 1095 -4.48 -26.05 -48.10
N LEU A 1096 -4.92 -25.40 -49.17
CA LEU A 1096 -5.39 -24.02 -49.17
C LEU A 1096 -6.89 -23.95 -48.89
N THR A 1097 -7.29 -23.00 -48.05
CA THR A 1097 -8.68 -22.59 -47.80
C THR A 1097 -8.77 -21.07 -47.68
N ILE A 1098 -9.97 -20.53 -47.55
CA ILE A 1098 -10.18 -19.19 -47.01
C ILE A 1098 -10.53 -19.27 -45.51
N PHE A 1099 -10.35 -18.18 -44.78
CA PHE A 1099 -10.81 -18.05 -43.40
C PHE A 1099 -11.27 -16.60 -43.13
N PRO A 1100 -12.36 -16.37 -42.34
CA PRO A 1100 -13.16 -17.37 -41.63
C PRO A 1100 -14.17 -18.13 -42.54
N THR A 1101 -14.37 -19.40 -42.22
CA THR A 1101 -15.27 -20.37 -42.92
C THR A 1101 -16.33 -20.94 -41.98
N THR A 1102 -16.89 -20.11 -41.12
CA THR A 1102 -18.05 -20.49 -40.29
C THR A 1102 -19.33 -20.53 -41.13
N ASP A 1103 -20.37 -21.21 -40.64
CA ASP A 1103 -21.70 -21.28 -41.29
C ASP A 1103 -22.37 -19.90 -41.52
N GLN A 1104 -21.86 -18.85 -40.87
CA GLN A 1104 -22.30 -17.46 -41.02
C GLN A 1104 -21.36 -16.60 -41.89
N SER A 1105 -20.30 -17.18 -42.45
CA SER A 1105 -19.38 -16.45 -43.32
C SER A 1105 -20.08 -16.02 -44.62
N PRO A 1106 -19.90 -14.78 -45.09
CA PRO A 1106 -20.41 -14.36 -46.40
C PRO A 1106 -19.64 -15.02 -47.57
N LEU A 1107 -18.59 -15.80 -47.28
CA LEU A 1107 -17.72 -16.45 -48.26
C LEU A 1107 -17.70 -17.97 -48.05
N ALA A 1108 -17.84 -18.71 -49.15
CA ALA A 1108 -17.65 -20.15 -49.23
C ALA A 1108 -16.44 -20.46 -50.13
N CYS A 1109 -15.71 -21.53 -49.84
CA CYS A 1109 -14.54 -21.94 -50.60
C CYS A 1109 -14.26 -23.43 -50.38
N ASP A 1110 -14.14 -24.19 -51.48
CA ASP A 1110 -13.73 -25.59 -51.41
C ASP A 1110 -12.21 -25.67 -51.18
N PRO A 1111 -11.71 -26.56 -50.29
CA PRO A 1111 -10.27 -26.70 -50.06
C PRO A 1111 -9.51 -27.16 -51.31
N VAL A 1112 -8.33 -26.57 -51.56
CA VAL A 1112 -7.47 -26.87 -52.71
C VAL A 1112 -6.12 -27.40 -52.23
N GLU A 1113 -5.79 -28.65 -52.56
CA GLU A 1113 -4.49 -29.24 -52.22
C GLU A 1113 -3.38 -28.80 -53.20
N ILE A 1114 -2.19 -28.50 -52.67
CA ILE A 1114 -0.95 -28.29 -53.41
C ILE A 1114 0.02 -29.45 -53.09
N PRO A 1115 0.27 -30.36 -54.05
CA PRO A 1115 1.25 -31.44 -53.90
C PRO A 1115 2.68 -30.96 -53.59
N ALA A 1116 3.49 -31.86 -53.03
CA ALA A 1116 4.88 -31.62 -52.60
C ALA A 1116 5.79 -31.01 -53.68
N ASP A 1117 5.57 -31.36 -54.95
CA ASP A 1117 6.33 -30.93 -56.13
C ASP A 1117 5.81 -29.60 -56.75
N GLN A 1118 4.65 -29.11 -56.33
CA GLN A 1118 4.00 -27.92 -56.90
C GLN A 1118 4.13 -26.69 -56.00
N THR A 1119 4.18 -25.49 -56.59
CA THR A 1119 4.39 -24.21 -55.88
C THR A 1119 3.30 -23.17 -56.12
N THR A 1120 2.26 -23.48 -56.91
CA THR A 1120 1.18 -22.55 -57.26
C THR A 1120 -0.16 -23.27 -57.38
N ALA A 1121 -1.24 -22.65 -56.92
CA ALA A 1121 -2.61 -23.06 -57.25
C ALA A 1121 -3.55 -21.84 -57.27
N THR A 1122 -4.76 -22.04 -57.80
CA THR A 1122 -5.83 -21.02 -57.77
C THR A 1122 -6.90 -21.45 -56.78
N LEU A 1123 -7.20 -20.58 -55.82
CA LEU A 1123 -8.27 -20.77 -54.86
C LEU A 1123 -9.53 -20.06 -55.35
N THR A 1124 -10.65 -20.78 -55.46
CA THR A 1124 -11.94 -20.20 -55.91
C THR A 1124 -12.83 -19.90 -54.71
N VAL A 1125 -13.18 -18.63 -54.54
CA VAL A 1125 -13.97 -18.11 -53.41
C VAL A 1125 -15.31 -17.64 -53.93
N ARG A 1126 -16.42 -18.07 -53.33
CA ARG A 1126 -17.78 -17.69 -53.71
C ARG A 1126 -18.43 -16.83 -52.63
N ALA A 1127 -19.07 -15.73 -53.02
CA ALA A 1127 -19.98 -15.02 -52.12
C ALA A 1127 -21.28 -15.80 -51.96
N THR A 1128 -21.76 -15.99 -50.73
CA THR A 1128 -23.08 -16.61 -50.51
C THR A 1128 -24.20 -15.74 -51.11
N GLU A 1129 -25.34 -16.33 -51.49
CA GLU A 1129 -26.48 -15.56 -52.02
C GLU A 1129 -27.05 -14.56 -50.99
N SER A 1130 -26.81 -14.81 -49.69
CA SER A 1130 -27.17 -13.96 -48.56
C SER A 1130 -26.07 -12.94 -48.18
N ALA A 1131 -24.95 -12.88 -48.90
CA ALA A 1131 -23.85 -11.97 -48.59
C ALA A 1131 -24.29 -10.50 -48.71
N SER A 1132 -24.15 -9.73 -47.63
CA SER A 1132 -24.45 -8.30 -47.62
C SER A 1132 -23.31 -7.47 -48.21
N ALA A 1133 -23.64 -6.40 -48.93
CA ALA A 1133 -22.65 -5.51 -49.53
C ALA A 1133 -21.76 -4.81 -48.50
N GLY A 1134 -20.46 -4.73 -48.78
CA GLY A 1134 -19.43 -4.16 -47.90
C GLY A 1134 -18.12 -4.95 -47.92
N LYS A 1135 -17.08 -4.40 -47.29
CA LYS A 1135 -15.81 -5.11 -47.10
C LYS A 1135 -16.00 -6.26 -46.10
N VAL A 1136 -15.52 -7.46 -46.46
CA VAL A 1136 -15.46 -8.60 -45.55
C VAL A 1136 -14.21 -8.45 -44.68
N SER A 1137 -14.39 -8.38 -43.37
CA SER A 1137 -13.29 -8.18 -42.42
C SER A 1137 -12.52 -9.48 -42.14
N ASN A 1138 -11.23 -9.34 -41.81
CA ASN A 1138 -10.36 -10.42 -41.34
C ASN A 1138 -10.19 -11.61 -42.31
N VAL A 1139 -10.35 -11.39 -43.62
CA VAL A 1139 -10.21 -12.45 -44.63
C VAL A 1139 -8.74 -12.78 -44.88
N VAL A 1140 -8.41 -14.06 -44.83
CA VAL A 1140 -7.08 -14.60 -45.17
C VAL A 1140 -7.22 -15.84 -46.05
N VAL A 1141 -6.27 -16.02 -46.97
CA VAL A 1141 -5.99 -17.35 -47.56
C VAL A 1141 -5.15 -18.12 -46.55
N ARG A 1142 -5.59 -19.31 -46.14
CA ARG A 1142 -4.86 -20.18 -45.22
C ARG A 1142 -4.30 -21.39 -45.94
N ALA A 1143 -3.01 -21.67 -45.74
CA ALA A 1143 -2.43 -22.99 -45.91
C ALA A 1143 -2.42 -23.76 -44.59
N THR A 1144 -2.87 -25.01 -44.62
CA THR A 1144 -2.74 -25.98 -43.51
C THR A 1144 -1.87 -27.14 -43.97
N MET A 1145 -0.92 -27.58 -43.15
CA MET A 1145 0.02 -28.66 -43.46
C MET A 1145 0.54 -29.37 -42.22
N GLU A 1146 1.12 -30.56 -42.38
CA GLU A 1146 1.78 -31.27 -41.29
C GLU A 1146 3.28 -30.91 -41.26
N PHE A 1147 3.70 -30.23 -40.20
CA PHE A 1147 5.08 -29.83 -39.95
C PHE A 1147 5.32 -29.69 -38.43
N SER A 1148 5.82 -30.76 -37.82
CA SER A 1148 5.96 -30.90 -36.36
C SER A 1148 4.62 -30.75 -35.62
N GLY A 1149 3.57 -31.40 -36.13
CA GLY A 1149 2.17 -31.12 -35.80
C GLY A 1149 1.49 -30.32 -36.91
N THR A 1150 0.21 -30.02 -36.72
CA THR A 1150 -0.56 -29.22 -37.69
C THR A 1150 -0.10 -27.76 -37.66
N ALA A 1151 0.52 -27.31 -38.74
CA ALA A 1151 0.98 -25.94 -38.95
C ALA A 1151 0.03 -25.20 -39.90
N GLU A 1152 -0.24 -23.93 -39.59
CA GLU A 1152 -1.10 -23.05 -40.39
C GLU A 1152 -0.36 -21.78 -40.76
N VAL A 1153 -0.48 -21.32 -42.01
CA VAL A 1153 0.08 -20.06 -42.50
C VAL A 1153 -1.00 -19.30 -43.27
N ASP A 1154 -1.16 -18.02 -42.98
CA ASP A 1154 -2.15 -17.12 -43.56
C ASP A 1154 -1.49 -16.03 -44.43
N GLU A 1155 -2.14 -15.65 -45.52
CA GLU A 1155 -1.90 -14.40 -46.27
C GLU A 1155 -3.18 -13.55 -46.28
N PRO A 1156 -3.15 -12.29 -45.77
CA PRO A 1156 -4.30 -11.39 -45.83
C PRO A 1156 -4.70 -11.02 -47.26
N VAL A 1157 -6.00 -11.08 -47.55
CA VAL A 1157 -6.57 -10.67 -48.85
C VAL A 1157 -7.77 -9.76 -48.64
N GLU A 1158 -7.86 -8.65 -49.40
CA GLU A 1158 -9.06 -7.81 -49.39
C GLU A 1158 -10.17 -8.44 -50.24
N ILE A 1159 -11.37 -8.56 -49.68
CA ILE A 1159 -12.60 -8.94 -50.41
C ILE A 1159 -13.72 -7.95 -50.06
N GLU A 1160 -14.43 -7.47 -51.08
CA GLU A 1160 -15.53 -6.52 -50.99
C GLU A 1160 -16.74 -7.05 -51.75
N ILE A 1161 -17.86 -7.26 -51.03
CA ILE A 1161 -19.13 -7.60 -51.65
C ILE A 1161 -19.73 -6.32 -52.25
N VAL A 1162 -19.95 -6.30 -53.56
CA VAL A 1162 -20.51 -5.16 -54.30
C VAL A 1162 -21.89 -5.48 -54.87
N ASN A 1163 -22.72 -4.46 -55.05
CA ASN A 1163 -24.06 -4.58 -55.66
C ASN A 1163 -23.99 -4.64 -57.20
#